data_AF-A0A4U0SWE0-F1
#
_entry.id   AF-A0A4U0SWE0-F1
#
_cell.length_a   1.000
_cell.length_b   1.000
_cell.length_c   1.000
_cell.angle_alpha   90.00
_cell.angle_beta   90.00
_cell.angle_gamma   90.00
#
_symmetry.space_group_name_H-M   'P 1'
#
loop_
_entity.id
_entity.type
_entity.pdbx_description
1 polymer ?
#
loop_
_entity_poly.entity_id
_entity_poly.type
_entity_poly.pdbx_seq_one_letter_code
_entity_poly.pdbx_strand_id
1 'polypeptide(L)'
;MADTLTLLAGRIAALERQVRDLSRSSRLANSSIENGAIAVYDDAGALRGSIGVQQDGTVALAAVNGPTPPVPSAHTVTSVLGGVGVSWNGTFADGSQAPADFASVRVYFSASADFPGGGSLFSALHSASGSSVTVPTGGPVWVRLVCVSTSGAASGPSAVAGPAGPLQVVAQAVLDGIVTDLALANGAVTAAKIQAGAVGSVALAAGGVLEEHLHDAAVSTGKIASGAVTLNTLGGALADSASQRLVDAMGDPAAWQVTATGPGGGWSHLTGVTDAPSGPTVGQATGLVRLRGTTLIAYDPAVLYRVSVRVRATAQPAAGADNVFIGVLGIGADGVTLVNRDGANLPTGQYYCAAVLEAQPVANGWTVYTGYLKGRAAPGVSGSAGPNTDPRAAGLVHDQVRFITPYLWLNYTQQSATGVMQVDVVTVEVLKTGLVDSTNFVAESVTTAALATDSVTAGKIATDAVTAGKIAANAVTAAAIAAGAITADKLTVGGGSNILSDPSFEGAYTAALVASTTSWSVDSTKGNGSGKSLKVSAAAGSATTRSLVITTIPCLAGDQLYVAIDYQASTDYTSTAIVKWYARWEDAAGTVVGYGVVQASPPVLGATWQRVTGTVIAPANTTQAVILAESFQAAAGFVWFDNAAVRPVVGSTQIADGAITTPKMTAGTINGDRITAGTLDAAKITAQSITAAQIKALGITADVIAANAITAAKLDVGAVTATALAADAITGKTITGGAITGATVTGGVVRTAASGRRLVMDPAGGPGTSGALLIYSGHASEVTPGQISSDVVDLGGGNLQPQTIVEAPYISRGTATLRLNSPIQGVDGGRVRIEATDNLDGTAYTFWEAAKDTNGTSRVVSYASNGSGGGGGFTNVEVRGSGLHIDVNAKNLDFTELGGLVVDTGASVAGVLTAGSIVTGRVTITPSAANTPTSVVVTGLNVQGATIRGFATASTTAPGTAVTGVGVTSISSTGLTVWVTRTNTTATGVDWMLIAS
;
A
#
# COMPACT_ATOMS: atom_id res chain seq x y z
N MET A 1 142.80 92.70 -38.67
CA MET A 1 141.79 93.54 -37.97
C MET A 1 141.25 94.62 -38.91
N ALA A 2 140.71 94.23 -40.07
CA ALA A 2 140.04 95.11 -41.04
C ALA A 2 138.85 94.39 -41.72
N ASP A 3 138.38 93.28 -41.14
CA ASP A 3 137.57 92.22 -41.78
C ASP A 3 136.17 92.03 -41.14
N THR A 4 135.64 93.03 -40.44
CA THR A 4 134.30 92.93 -39.80
C THR A 4 133.38 94.12 -40.08
N LEU A 5 133.90 95.27 -40.54
CA LEU A 5 133.09 96.45 -40.83
C LEU A 5 132.40 96.39 -42.21
N THR A 6 133.05 95.79 -43.20
CA THR A 6 132.56 95.75 -44.59
C THR A 6 131.38 94.78 -44.78
N LEU A 7 131.31 93.70 -43.99
CA LEU A 7 130.23 92.71 -44.07
C LEU A 7 128.94 93.18 -43.36
N LEU A 8 129.06 93.97 -42.29
CA LEU A 8 127.90 94.46 -41.52
C LEU A 8 127.17 95.60 -42.26
N ALA A 9 127.90 96.49 -42.92
CA ALA A 9 127.32 97.60 -43.68
C ALA A 9 126.49 97.13 -44.89
N GLY A 10 126.92 96.05 -45.57
CA GLY A 10 126.19 95.49 -46.71
C GLY A 10 124.84 94.84 -46.33
N ARG A 11 124.74 94.25 -45.13
CA ARG A 11 123.54 93.52 -44.70
C ARG A 11 122.43 94.44 -44.18
N ILE A 12 122.79 95.56 -43.54
CA ILE A 12 121.84 96.58 -43.07
C ILE A 12 121.19 97.30 -44.26
N ALA A 13 121.96 97.69 -45.28
CA ALA A 13 121.45 98.40 -46.45
C ALA A 13 120.49 97.56 -47.33
N ALA A 14 120.57 96.24 -47.27
CA ALA A 14 119.65 95.34 -48.00
C ALA A 14 118.32 95.17 -47.26
N LEU A 15 118.35 95.02 -45.93
CA LEU A 15 117.15 94.89 -45.09
C LEU A 15 116.26 96.16 -45.14
N GLU A 16 116.87 97.35 -45.16
CA GLU A 16 116.13 98.62 -45.31
C GLU A 16 115.44 98.78 -46.67
N ARG A 17 115.88 98.03 -47.70
CA ARG A 17 115.26 98.06 -49.03
C ARG A 17 114.01 97.18 -49.06
N GLN A 18 114.06 95.98 -48.47
CA GLN A 18 112.92 95.06 -48.40
C GLN A 18 111.75 95.62 -47.56
N VAL A 19 112.04 96.41 -46.52
CA VAL A 19 110.99 97.04 -45.69
C VAL A 19 110.27 98.17 -46.42
N ARG A 20 110.93 98.86 -47.36
CA ARG A 20 110.34 99.99 -48.13
C ARG A 20 109.38 99.54 -49.22
N ASP A 21 109.60 98.37 -49.81
CA ASP A 21 108.72 97.87 -50.87
C ASP A 21 107.45 97.21 -50.32
N LEU A 22 107.48 96.75 -49.06
CA LEU A 22 106.30 96.21 -48.37
C LEU A 22 105.25 97.29 -48.02
N SER A 23 105.58 98.59 -48.08
CA SER A 23 104.71 99.69 -47.62
C SER A 23 103.89 100.39 -48.73
N ARG A 24 103.67 99.76 -49.89
CA ARG A 24 102.92 100.34 -51.04
C ARG A 24 101.71 99.54 -51.52
N SER A 25 100.97 98.89 -50.62
CA SER A 25 99.65 98.38 -51.00
C SER A 25 98.66 99.55 -51.17
N SER A 26 98.04 99.71 -52.36
CA SER A 26 96.83 100.52 -52.54
C SER A 26 95.62 99.65 -52.88
N ARG A 27 94.53 99.89 -52.16
CA ARG A 27 93.18 99.37 -52.41
C ARG A 27 92.28 100.51 -52.91
N LEU A 28 91.43 100.15 -53.87
CA LEU A 28 90.04 100.58 -54.14
C LEU A 28 89.76 101.96 -54.75
N ALA A 29 88.86 101.99 -55.75
CA ALA A 29 87.69 102.89 -55.81
C ALA A 29 86.71 102.54 -56.96
N ASN A 30 85.45 102.23 -56.59
CA ASN A 30 84.17 102.41 -57.33
C ASN A 30 83.73 101.44 -58.45
N SER A 31 82.72 100.61 -58.13
CA SER A 31 81.48 100.44 -58.93
C SER A 31 80.43 99.64 -58.13
N SER A 32 79.27 100.25 -57.85
CA SER A 32 78.07 99.63 -57.27
C SER A 32 77.21 99.00 -58.37
N ILE A 33 76.65 97.81 -58.09
CA ILE A 33 75.75 97.05 -58.97
C ILE A 33 74.35 97.10 -58.36
N GLU A 34 73.45 97.86 -58.96
CA GLU A 34 72.04 97.91 -58.55
C GLU A 34 71.19 97.11 -59.54
N ASN A 35 70.58 96.02 -59.06
CA ASN A 35 69.58 95.19 -59.76
C ASN A 35 70.02 94.45 -61.05
N GLY A 36 71.32 94.17 -61.22
CA GLY A 36 71.85 93.27 -62.25
C GLY A 36 72.78 92.21 -61.67
N ALA A 37 72.95 91.07 -62.36
CA ALA A 37 73.88 90.01 -61.96
C ALA A 37 75.14 90.03 -62.84
N ILE A 38 76.33 89.88 -62.23
CA ILE A 38 77.59 89.68 -62.97
C ILE A 38 77.62 88.25 -63.51
N ALA A 39 77.58 88.10 -64.84
CA ALA A 39 77.83 86.83 -65.51
C ALA A 39 79.32 86.45 -65.47
N VAL A 40 79.64 85.31 -64.90
CA VAL A 40 80.97 84.67 -64.85
C VAL A 40 81.03 83.64 -65.97
N TYR A 41 82.02 83.74 -66.88
CA TYR A 41 82.25 82.80 -67.98
C TYR A 41 83.57 82.04 -67.75
N ASP A 42 83.73 80.86 -68.37
CA ASP A 42 85.05 80.20 -68.45
C ASP A 42 85.89 80.68 -69.64
N ASP A 43 87.12 80.17 -69.72
CA ASP A 43 88.09 80.47 -70.78
C ASP A 43 87.63 80.06 -72.19
N ALA A 44 86.55 79.26 -72.30
CA ALA A 44 85.92 78.85 -73.55
C ALA A 44 84.66 79.68 -73.90
N GLY A 45 84.33 80.68 -73.08
CA GLY A 45 83.19 81.60 -73.29
C GLY A 45 81.84 81.05 -72.86
N ALA A 46 81.78 79.93 -72.14
CA ALA A 46 80.54 79.38 -71.60
C ALA A 46 80.20 80.00 -70.25
N LEU A 47 78.95 80.41 -70.04
CA LEU A 47 78.48 80.98 -68.78
C LEU A 47 78.62 79.94 -67.66
N ARG A 48 79.37 80.26 -66.60
CA ARG A 48 79.68 79.44 -65.42
C ARG A 48 78.98 79.89 -64.13
N GLY A 49 78.48 81.11 -64.07
CA GLY A 49 77.64 81.57 -62.95
C GLY A 49 77.20 83.01 -63.06
N SER A 50 76.34 83.46 -62.16
CA SER A 50 75.89 84.84 -62.06
C SER A 50 75.91 85.30 -60.60
N ILE A 51 76.57 86.42 -60.28
CA ILE A 51 76.63 87.00 -58.93
C ILE A 51 75.69 88.20 -58.87
N GLY A 52 74.63 88.14 -58.05
CA GLY A 52 73.62 89.20 -57.96
C GLY A 52 72.81 89.16 -56.66
N VAL A 53 72.01 90.21 -56.45
CA VAL A 53 71.06 90.29 -55.33
C VAL A 53 69.88 89.37 -55.61
N GLN A 54 69.57 88.46 -54.68
CA GLN A 54 68.44 87.54 -54.75
C GLN A 54 67.13 88.24 -54.32
N GLN A 55 65.98 87.59 -54.55
CA GLN A 55 64.65 88.14 -54.24
C GLN A 55 64.43 88.43 -52.74
N ASP A 56 65.29 87.88 -51.87
CA ASP A 56 65.31 88.07 -50.41
C ASP A 56 66.28 89.17 -49.92
N GLY A 57 66.96 89.86 -50.84
CA GLY A 57 67.89 90.95 -50.53
C GLY A 57 69.32 90.51 -50.17
N THR A 58 69.66 89.22 -50.23
CA THR A 58 71.04 88.74 -50.05
C THR A 58 71.81 88.66 -51.37
N VAL A 59 73.16 88.78 -51.34
CA VAL A 59 74.01 88.61 -52.54
C VAL A 59 74.59 87.19 -52.55
N ALA A 60 74.36 86.43 -53.62
CA ALA A 60 74.90 85.07 -53.78
C ALA A 60 75.44 84.82 -55.20
N LEU A 61 76.30 83.81 -55.32
CA LEU A 61 76.77 83.24 -56.58
C LEU A 61 75.80 82.13 -57.01
N ALA A 62 75.14 82.28 -58.16
CA ALA A 62 74.35 81.22 -58.78
C ALA A 62 75.15 80.59 -59.94
N ALA A 63 75.67 79.38 -59.78
CA ALA A 63 76.43 78.70 -60.85
C ALA A 63 75.50 78.17 -61.96
N VAL A 64 75.91 78.34 -63.23
CA VAL A 64 75.16 77.91 -64.43
C VAL A 64 76.11 77.07 -65.29
N ASN A 65 75.67 75.90 -65.79
CA ASN A 65 76.47 74.99 -66.63
C ASN A 65 77.81 74.52 -66.02
N GLY A 66 77.80 73.90 -64.83
CA GLY A 66 78.98 73.18 -64.33
C GLY A 66 79.29 71.88 -65.08
N PRO A 67 80.45 71.24 -64.84
CA PRO A 67 80.79 69.94 -65.41
C PRO A 67 79.77 68.86 -64.99
N THR A 68 79.73 67.74 -65.72
CA THR A 68 78.88 66.59 -65.33
C THR A 68 79.12 66.28 -63.85
N PRO A 69 78.06 66.29 -63.02
CA PRO A 69 78.24 66.10 -61.59
C PRO A 69 78.86 64.72 -61.33
N PRO A 70 79.65 64.56 -60.25
CA PRO A 70 80.24 63.27 -59.91
C PRO A 70 79.15 62.21 -59.61
N VAL A 71 79.50 60.94 -59.78
CA VAL A 71 78.59 59.82 -59.46
C VAL A 71 78.36 59.80 -57.95
N PRO A 72 77.11 59.76 -57.46
CA PRO A 72 76.85 59.66 -56.04
C PRO A 72 77.48 58.37 -55.48
N SER A 73 78.04 58.45 -54.26
CA SER A 73 78.58 57.29 -53.57
C SER A 73 77.50 56.24 -53.28
N ALA A 74 77.91 55.08 -52.76
CA ALA A 74 76.97 54.04 -52.34
C ALA A 74 75.89 54.62 -51.41
N HIS A 75 74.64 54.37 -51.77
CA HIS A 75 73.47 54.81 -51.02
C HIS A 75 72.87 53.65 -50.24
N THR A 76 72.15 53.99 -49.17
CA THR A 76 71.48 53.00 -48.33
C THR A 76 70.02 52.91 -48.73
N VAL A 77 69.55 51.67 -48.80
CA VAL A 77 68.16 51.34 -49.11
C VAL A 77 67.67 50.49 -47.98
N THR A 78 66.72 51.02 -47.22
CA THR A 78 66.15 50.38 -46.05
C THR A 78 64.66 50.21 -46.25
N SER A 79 64.14 49.03 -45.94
CA SER A 79 62.70 48.85 -45.84
C SER A 79 62.13 49.79 -44.77
N VAL A 80 61.02 50.46 -45.08
CA VAL A 80 60.25 51.29 -44.12
C VAL A 80 58.76 50.94 -44.20
N LEU A 81 57.96 51.35 -43.21
CA LEU A 81 56.52 51.04 -43.22
C LEU A 81 55.85 51.61 -44.47
N GLY A 82 55.20 50.74 -45.25
CA GLY A 82 54.52 51.12 -46.49
C GLY A 82 55.44 51.44 -47.69
N GLY A 83 56.76 51.26 -47.57
CA GLY A 83 57.68 51.54 -48.68
C GLY A 83 59.16 51.31 -48.40
N VAL A 84 60.01 52.04 -49.09
CA VAL A 84 61.47 51.95 -48.99
C VAL A 84 62.07 53.32 -48.73
N GLY A 85 62.84 53.43 -47.67
CA GLY A 85 63.67 54.59 -47.38
C GLY A 85 64.96 54.52 -48.18
N VAL A 86 65.25 55.57 -48.93
CA VAL A 86 66.51 55.71 -49.67
C VAL A 86 67.25 56.89 -49.10
N SER A 87 68.47 56.66 -48.62
CA SER A 87 69.31 57.70 -48.06
C SER A 87 70.67 57.74 -48.74
N TRP A 88 71.09 58.96 -49.06
CA TRP A 88 72.41 59.27 -49.55
C TRP A 88 73.06 60.29 -48.63
N ASN A 89 74.33 60.08 -48.31
CA ASN A 89 75.08 60.80 -47.27
C ASN A 89 75.79 62.07 -47.77
N GLY A 90 75.52 62.52 -49.00
CA GLY A 90 76.12 63.74 -49.55
C GLY A 90 77.52 63.57 -50.12
N THR A 91 78.05 62.35 -50.18
CA THR A 91 79.40 62.08 -50.71
C THR A 91 79.36 61.48 -52.12
N PHE A 92 80.42 61.68 -52.88
CA PHE A 92 80.53 61.16 -54.25
C PHE A 92 81.52 60.00 -54.30
N ALA A 93 81.35 59.09 -55.26
CA ALA A 93 82.09 57.84 -55.33
C ALA A 93 83.61 58.03 -55.48
N ASP A 94 84.04 59.17 -56.01
CA ASP A 94 85.44 59.56 -56.19
C ASP A 94 86.00 60.41 -55.04
N GLY A 95 85.21 60.69 -54.00
CA GLY A 95 85.61 61.50 -52.84
C GLY A 95 85.62 63.02 -53.09
N SER A 96 85.10 63.48 -54.22
CA SER A 96 84.97 64.92 -54.52
C SER A 96 83.95 65.63 -53.61
N GLN A 97 84.11 66.95 -53.45
CA GLN A 97 83.11 67.80 -52.79
C GLN A 97 81.97 68.15 -53.75
N ALA A 98 80.77 68.40 -53.18
CA ALA A 98 79.60 68.75 -53.97
C ALA A 98 79.86 70.00 -54.84
N PRO A 99 79.57 69.93 -56.15
CA PRO A 99 79.66 71.09 -57.02
C PRO A 99 78.74 72.22 -56.54
N ALA A 100 79.16 73.48 -56.73
CA ALA A 100 78.35 74.64 -56.36
C ALA A 100 77.03 74.75 -57.14
N ASP A 101 76.91 74.05 -58.27
CA ASP A 101 75.72 73.95 -59.13
C ASP A 101 74.94 72.64 -58.94
N PHE A 102 75.16 71.91 -57.85
CA PHE A 102 74.36 70.75 -57.49
C PHE A 102 72.87 71.12 -57.41
N ALA A 103 71.99 70.39 -58.11
CA ALA A 103 70.55 70.60 -58.02
C ALA A 103 69.82 69.50 -57.25
N SER A 104 70.08 68.24 -57.59
CA SER A 104 69.42 67.12 -56.92
C SER A 104 70.09 65.77 -57.22
N VAL A 105 69.80 64.77 -56.39
CA VAL A 105 70.03 63.37 -56.69
C VAL A 105 68.70 62.70 -56.99
N ARG A 106 68.51 62.27 -58.24
CA ARG A 106 67.33 61.54 -58.69
C ARG A 106 67.39 60.08 -58.24
N VAL A 107 66.26 59.59 -57.74
CA VAL A 107 66.12 58.24 -57.20
C VAL A 107 65.30 57.37 -58.17
N TYR A 108 65.95 56.36 -58.73
CA TYR A 108 65.34 55.43 -59.68
C TYR A 108 65.15 54.05 -59.07
N PHE A 109 64.03 53.40 -59.42
CA PHE A 109 63.66 52.10 -58.91
C PHE A 109 63.34 51.08 -60.02
N SER A 110 63.57 49.80 -59.71
CA SER A 110 63.20 48.66 -60.57
C SER A 110 62.92 47.40 -59.74
N ALA A 111 62.10 46.48 -60.26
CA ALA A 111 61.91 45.16 -59.68
C ALA A 111 63.11 44.20 -59.93
N SER A 112 64.05 44.59 -60.80
CA SER A 112 65.26 43.82 -61.12
C SER A 112 66.52 44.57 -60.69
N ALA A 113 67.58 43.85 -60.30
CA ALA A 113 68.88 44.41 -59.91
C ALA A 113 69.65 45.02 -61.09
N ASP A 114 69.41 44.47 -62.29
CA ASP A 114 70.14 44.80 -63.51
C ASP A 114 69.47 45.94 -64.27
N PHE A 115 69.34 47.10 -63.63
CA PHE A 115 68.82 48.32 -64.27
C PHE A 115 69.86 49.45 -64.27
N PRO A 116 70.56 49.69 -65.40
CA PRO A 116 71.52 50.78 -65.51
C PRO A 116 70.78 52.08 -65.85
N GLY A 117 70.43 52.89 -64.85
CA GLY A 117 69.89 54.24 -65.06
C GLY A 117 68.52 54.35 -65.77
N GLY A 118 67.86 53.23 -66.08
CA GLY A 118 66.58 53.17 -66.81
C GLY A 118 65.37 52.75 -65.98
N GLY A 119 65.42 52.90 -64.65
CA GLY A 119 64.28 52.62 -63.77
C GLY A 119 63.20 53.70 -63.86
N SER A 120 62.08 53.51 -63.17
CA SER A 120 61.09 54.58 -63.00
C SER A 120 61.63 55.61 -62.01
N LEU A 121 61.71 56.88 -62.44
CA LEU A 121 62.05 57.99 -61.54
C LEU A 121 60.90 58.18 -60.56
N PHE A 122 61.19 58.10 -59.26
CA PHE A 122 60.16 58.28 -58.24
C PHE A 122 60.26 59.62 -57.52
N SER A 123 61.47 59.99 -57.07
CA SER A 123 61.69 61.22 -56.31
C SER A 123 63.12 61.74 -56.48
N ALA A 124 63.42 62.88 -55.90
CA ALA A 124 64.73 63.49 -55.92
C ALA A 124 65.12 64.06 -54.55
N LEU A 125 66.38 63.92 -54.19
CA LEU A 125 67.00 64.47 -52.98
C LEU A 125 67.67 65.80 -53.35
N HIS A 126 67.20 66.91 -52.79
CA HIS A 126 67.66 68.24 -53.20
C HIS A 126 68.79 68.81 -52.33
N SER A 127 69.30 68.06 -51.36
CA SER A 127 70.39 68.50 -50.49
C SER A 127 71.73 67.91 -50.92
N ALA A 128 72.71 68.78 -51.15
CA ALA A 128 74.09 68.42 -51.48
C ALA A 128 74.83 67.74 -50.30
N SER A 129 74.41 67.99 -49.07
CA SER A 129 74.96 67.36 -47.86
C SER A 129 74.37 65.99 -47.56
N GLY A 130 73.54 65.45 -48.47
CA GLY A 130 72.82 64.21 -48.27
C GLY A 130 71.42 64.43 -47.72
N SER A 131 70.55 63.47 -48.02
CA SER A 131 69.16 63.45 -47.56
C SER A 131 68.59 62.05 -47.71
N SER A 132 67.40 61.84 -47.15
CA SER A 132 66.64 60.61 -47.29
C SER A 132 65.25 60.88 -47.82
N VAL A 133 64.73 59.98 -48.64
CA VAL A 133 63.35 60.02 -49.10
C VAL A 133 62.70 58.65 -48.90
N THR A 134 61.45 58.65 -48.47
CA THR A 134 60.64 57.44 -48.37
C THR A 134 59.79 57.28 -49.62
N VAL A 135 59.86 56.10 -50.22
CA VAL A 135 59.20 55.77 -51.49
C VAL A 135 58.20 54.64 -51.26
N PRO A 136 56.89 54.89 -51.34
CA PRO A 136 55.88 53.84 -51.22
C PRO A 136 56.00 52.84 -52.36
N THR A 137 56.04 51.55 -52.02
CA THR A 137 56.17 50.46 -52.99
C THR A 137 55.30 49.28 -52.59
N GLY A 138 54.74 48.59 -53.59
CA GLY A 138 53.92 47.39 -53.37
C GLY A 138 54.71 46.10 -53.17
N GLY A 139 56.04 46.14 -53.31
CA GLY A 139 56.92 44.98 -53.23
C GLY A 139 58.40 45.36 -53.28
N PRO A 140 59.32 44.39 -53.16
CA PRO A 140 60.76 44.65 -53.13
C PRO A 140 61.27 45.32 -54.40
N VAL A 141 62.05 46.39 -54.24
CA VAL A 141 62.64 47.17 -55.34
C VAL A 141 64.13 47.38 -55.12
N TRP A 142 64.85 47.44 -56.24
CA TRP A 142 66.25 47.84 -56.32
C TRP A 142 66.35 49.32 -56.68
N VAL A 143 67.36 50.02 -56.15
CA VAL A 143 67.51 51.47 -56.25
C VAL A 143 68.87 51.86 -56.80
N ARG A 144 68.88 52.88 -57.66
CA ARG A 144 70.08 53.60 -58.10
C ARG A 144 69.84 55.11 -58.04
N LEU A 145 70.92 55.84 -57.80
CA LEU A 145 70.93 57.28 -57.69
C LEU A 145 71.69 57.92 -58.85
N VAL A 146 71.22 59.07 -59.31
CA VAL A 146 71.86 59.87 -60.35
C VAL A 146 71.88 61.32 -59.92
N CYS A 147 73.07 61.92 -59.82
CA CYS A 147 73.21 63.34 -59.50
C CYS A 147 72.92 64.18 -60.74
N VAL A 148 72.28 65.33 -60.53
CA VAL A 148 71.89 66.27 -61.57
C VAL A 148 72.25 67.69 -61.14
N SER A 149 72.86 68.47 -62.05
CA SER A 149 73.18 69.88 -61.84
C SER A 149 71.97 70.80 -62.10
N THR A 150 72.08 72.09 -61.75
CA THR A 150 71.05 73.11 -62.04
C THR A 150 70.82 73.32 -63.53
N SER A 151 71.79 72.98 -64.37
CA SER A 151 71.66 72.96 -65.84
C SER A 151 71.06 71.68 -66.41
N GLY A 152 70.81 70.66 -65.58
CA GLY A 152 70.18 69.39 -65.99
C GLY A 152 71.16 68.30 -66.46
N ALA A 153 72.47 68.51 -66.34
CA ALA A 153 73.46 67.48 -66.68
C ALA A 153 73.45 66.36 -65.61
N ALA A 154 73.42 65.10 -66.05
CA ALA A 154 73.28 63.93 -65.18
C ALA A 154 74.58 63.11 -65.09
N SER A 155 74.90 62.62 -63.90
CA SER A 155 76.03 61.73 -63.66
C SER A 155 75.75 60.29 -64.14
N GLY A 156 76.79 59.43 -64.10
CA GLY A 156 76.57 57.97 -64.17
C GLY A 156 75.78 57.47 -62.94
N PRO A 157 75.06 56.34 -63.04
CA PRO A 157 74.28 55.82 -61.92
C PRO A 157 75.20 55.27 -60.82
N SER A 158 74.79 55.42 -59.56
CA SER A 158 75.45 54.75 -58.45
C SER A 158 75.38 53.23 -58.55
N ALA A 159 76.15 52.54 -57.70
CA ALA A 159 76.04 51.09 -57.52
C ALA A 159 74.61 50.71 -57.11
N VAL A 160 74.10 49.56 -57.57
CA VAL A 160 72.75 49.11 -57.21
C VAL A 160 72.69 48.77 -55.72
N ALA A 161 71.62 49.21 -55.04
CA ALA A 161 71.32 48.81 -53.67
C ALA A 161 69.88 48.30 -53.56
N GLY A 162 69.67 47.22 -52.82
CA GLY A 162 68.39 46.52 -52.72
C GLY A 162 68.54 44.99 -52.78
N PRO A 163 67.44 44.24 -52.99
CA PRO A 163 66.09 44.75 -53.02
C PRO A 163 65.61 45.01 -51.59
N ALA A 164 64.93 46.12 -51.37
CA ALA A 164 64.20 46.37 -50.13
C ALA A 164 62.71 46.48 -50.47
N GLY A 165 61.86 45.82 -49.69
CA GLY A 165 60.41 45.94 -49.80
C GLY A 165 59.80 46.77 -48.69
N PRO A 166 58.49 47.04 -48.71
CA PRO A 166 57.80 47.63 -47.57
C PRO A 166 58.01 46.78 -46.31
N LEU A 167 58.35 47.40 -45.18
CA LEU A 167 58.35 46.71 -43.89
C LEU A 167 56.95 46.25 -43.57
N GLN A 168 56.86 45.01 -43.09
CA GLN A 168 55.64 44.52 -42.46
C GLN A 168 55.43 45.24 -41.13
N VAL A 169 54.17 45.51 -40.81
CA VAL A 169 53.78 46.09 -39.53
C VAL A 169 54.07 45.08 -38.43
N VAL A 170 55.09 45.35 -37.61
CA VAL A 170 55.45 44.56 -36.42
C VAL A 170 54.94 45.25 -35.15
N ALA A 171 54.89 44.55 -34.03
CA ALA A 171 54.20 45.01 -32.81
C ALA A 171 54.63 46.41 -32.32
N GLN A 172 55.91 46.80 -32.45
CA GLN A 172 56.36 48.17 -32.08
C GLN A 172 55.98 49.27 -33.09
N ALA A 173 55.50 48.92 -34.29
CA ALA A 173 55.09 49.87 -35.32
C ALA A 173 53.66 50.39 -35.13
N VAL A 174 52.88 49.79 -34.23
CA VAL A 174 51.51 50.19 -33.91
C VAL A 174 51.48 50.50 -32.43
N LEU A 175 51.29 51.79 -32.09
CA LEU A 175 51.10 52.19 -30.70
C LEU A 175 49.78 51.64 -30.16
N ASP A 176 49.72 51.35 -28.86
CA ASP A 176 48.50 50.94 -28.19
C ASP A 176 47.37 51.95 -28.47
N GLY A 177 46.25 51.45 -28.97
CA GLY A 177 45.07 52.25 -29.31
C GLY A 177 45.10 52.93 -30.70
N ILE A 178 46.14 52.75 -31.54
CA ILE A 178 46.13 53.28 -32.92
C ILE A 178 45.06 52.60 -33.79
N VAL A 179 44.85 51.29 -33.61
CA VAL A 179 43.81 50.55 -34.34
C VAL A 179 42.53 50.61 -33.52
N THR A 180 41.76 51.67 -33.75
CA THR A 180 40.39 51.80 -33.23
C THR A 180 39.37 51.25 -34.24
N ASP A 181 38.12 51.20 -33.83
CA ASP A 181 36.95 50.86 -34.63
C ASP A 181 36.75 51.75 -35.88
N LEU A 182 37.37 52.94 -35.91
CA LEU A 182 37.40 53.81 -37.10
C LEU A 182 38.63 53.58 -38.00
N ALA A 183 39.69 52.97 -37.47
CA ALA A 183 40.97 52.80 -38.17
C ALA A 183 40.94 51.67 -39.22
N LEU A 184 39.98 50.75 -39.12
CA LEU A 184 39.77 49.67 -40.08
C LEU A 184 38.40 49.84 -40.74
N ALA A 185 38.41 49.94 -42.07
CA ALA A 185 37.16 49.95 -42.83
C ALA A 185 36.40 48.62 -42.66
N ASN A 186 35.09 48.64 -42.85
CA ASN A 186 34.27 47.43 -42.77
C ASN A 186 34.73 46.41 -43.82
N GLY A 187 35.03 45.17 -43.40
CA GLY A 187 35.62 44.14 -44.26
C GLY A 187 37.12 44.30 -44.57
N ALA A 188 37.82 45.25 -43.92
CA ALA A 188 39.26 45.45 -44.12
C ALA A 188 40.10 44.25 -43.69
N VAL A 189 39.62 43.41 -42.75
CA VAL A 189 40.25 42.15 -42.36
C VAL A 189 39.44 41.01 -42.97
N THR A 190 40.00 40.35 -43.99
CA THR A 190 39.38 39.20 -44.67
C THR A 190 40.07 37.91 -44.25
N ALA A 191 39.48 36.75 -44.56
CA ALA A 191 40.08 35.45 -44.25
C ALA A 191 41.50 35.30 -44.81
N ALA A 192 41.79 35.87 -45.99
CA ALA A 192 43.13 35.86 -46.57
C ALA A 192 44.16 36.71 -45.81
N LYS A 193 43.70 37.67 -44.99
CA LYS A 193 44.53 38.54 -44.15
C LYS A 193 44.78 37.96 -42.76
N ILE A 194 44.15 36.83 -42.42
CA ILE A 194 44.35 36.11 -41.16
C ILE A 194 44.99 34.75 -41.49
N GLN A 195 46.26 34.56 -41.11
CA GLN A 195 46.92 33.26 -41.29
C GLN A 195 46.25 32.16 -40.44
N ALA A 196 46.32 30.90 -40.88
CA ALA A 196 45.82 29.78 -40.12
C ALA A 196 46.51 29.74 -38.74
N GLY A 197 45.72 29.80 -37.65
CA GLY A 197 46.22 29.85 -36.28
C GLY A 197 46.62 31.24 -35.75
N ALA A 198 46.41 32.32 -36.51
CA ALA A 198 46.75 33.69 -36.05
C ALA A 198 45.97 34.13 -34.80
N VAL A 199 44.73 33.66 -34.67
CA VAL A 199 43.82 34.03 -33.58
C VAL A 199 43.92 32.96 -32.49
N GLY A 200 44.86 33.18 -31.55
CA GLY A 200 45.04 32.34 -30.36
C GLY A 200 44.23 32.81 -29.15
N SER A 201 44.39 32.16 -28.01
CA SER A 201 43.64 32.44 -26.77
C SER A 201 43.81 33.85 -26.20
N VAL A 202 44.87 34.56 -26.58
CA VAL A 202 45.13 35.95 -26.17
C VAL A 202 44.47 36.96 -27.13
N ALA A 203 44.23 36.56 -28.38
CA ALA A 203 43.62 37.40 -29.40
C ALA A 203 42.09 37.48 -29.27
N LEU A 204 41.47 36.57 -28.50
CA LEU A 204 40.04 36.56 -28.18
C LEU A 204 39.86 36.88 -26.70
N ALA A 205 39.21 38.01 -26.39
CA ALA A 205 38.83 38.32 -25.03
C ALA A 205 37.80 37.32 -24.49
N ALA A 206 37.70 37.18 -23.17
CA ALA A 206 36.66 36.38 -22.54
C ALA A 206 35.27 36.89 -22.99
N GLY A 207 34.48 36.03 -23.62
CA GLY A 207 33.17 36.39 -24.20
C GLY A 207 33.22 37.00 -25.61
N GLY A 208 34.38 37.05 -26.28
CA GLY A 208 34.51 37.63 -27.62
C GLY A 208 33.85 36.84 -28.76
N VAL A 209 33.53 35.55 -28.54
CA VAL A 209 32.78 34.73 -29.49
C VAL A 209 31.38 34.50 -28.93
N LEU A 210 30.40 35.19 -29.51
CA LEU A 210 28.98 35.09 -29.19
C LEU A 210 28.27 34.17 -30.17
N GLU A 211 27.00 33.85 -29.91
CA GLU A 211 26.19 32.97 -30.75
C GLU A 211 26.10 33.49 -32.21
N GLU A 212 25.94 34.79 -32.39
CA GLU A 212 25.93 35.44 -33.71
C GLU A 212 27.25 35.29 -34.50
N HIS A 213 28.36 34.97 -33.82
CA HIS A 213 29.66 34.71 -34.44
C HIS A 213 29.81 33.24 -34.91
N LEU A 214 28.84 32.36 -34.61
CA LEU A 214 28.85 30.94 -34.94
C LEU A 214 27.61 30.58 -35.78
N HIS A 215 27.81 30.26 -37.06
CA HIS A 215 26.74 29.72 -37.91
C HIS A 215 26.38 28.27 -37.55
N ASP A 216 25.22 27.81 -38.02
CA ASP A 216 24.81 26.40 -37.89
C ASP A 216 25.92 25.45 -38.38
N ALA A 217 26.22 24.43 -37.58
CA ALA A 217 27.31 23.47 -37.79
C ALA A 217 28.74 24.06 -37.88
N ALA A 218 28.96 25.30 -37.42
CA ALA A 218 30.28 25.89 -37.34
C ALA A 218 31.24 25.07 -36.45
N VAL A 219 30.73 24.43 -35.38
CA VAL A 219 31.49 23.54 -34.50
C VAL A 219 31.07 22.09 -34.74
N SER A 220 31.90 21.34 -35.48
CA SER A 220 31.71 19.90 -35.70
C SER A 220 32.59 19.08 -34.75
N THR A 221 32.28 17.79 -34.59
CA THR A 221 33.01 16.89 -33.67
C THR A 221 34.52 16.85 -33.95
N GLY A 222 34.94 16.93 -35.22
CA GLY A 222 36.36 16.98 -35.59
C GLY A 222 37.08 18.29 -35.26
N LYS A 223 36.34 19.38 -34.96
CA LYS A 223 36.91 20.68 -34.53
C LYS A 223 37.11 20.76 -33.02
N ILE A 224 36.62 19.77 -32.27
CA ILE A 224 36.76 19.66 -30.82
C ILE A 224 37.88 18.66 -30.54
N ALA A 225 38.97 19.12 -29.91
CA ALA A 225 40.06 18.22 -29.52
C ALA A 225 39.60 17.27 -28.38
N SER A 226 40.22 16.09 -28.29
CA SER A 226 39.96 15.15 -27.19
C SER A 226 40.20 15.84 -25.84
N GLY A 227 39.21 15.81 -24.96
CA GLY A 227 39.26 16.49 -23.65
C GLY A 227 39.05 18.01 -23.66
N ALA A 228 38.86 18.65 -24.82
CA ALA A 228 38.58 20.09 -24.92
C ALA A 228 37.22 20.47 -24.29
N VAL A 229 36.30 19.52 -24.25
CA VAL A 229 35.05 19.61 -23.49
C VAL A 229 35.09 18.52 -22.42
N THR A 230 35.22 18.93 -21.17
CA THR A 230 35.14 18.06 -19.99
C THR A 230 33.76 18.18 -19.32
N LEU A 231 33.37 17.21 -18.50
CA LEU A 231 32.14 17.32 -17.69
C LEU A 231 32.13 18.59 -16.81
N ASN A 232 33.30 19.07 -16.38
CA ASN A 232 33.42 20.28 -15.55
C ASN A 232 33.22 21.58 -16.36
N THR A 233 33.38 21.53 -17.69
CA THR A 233 33.17 22.68 -18.59
C THR A 233 31.76 22.74 -19.18
N LEU A 234 30.95 21.69 -19.00
CA LEU A 234 29.53 21.64 -19.37
C LEU A 234 28.67 22.02 -18.16
N GLY A 235 28.18 23.27 -18.09
CA GLY A 235 27.26 23.73 -17.04
C GLY A 235 25.79 23.70 -17.49
N GLY A 236 24.85 23.69 -16.54
CA GLY A 236 23.40 23.77 -16.80
C GLY A 236 22.71 22.44 -17.08
N ALA A 237 21.67 22.41 -17.93
CA ALA A 237 20.81 21.24 -18.17
C ALA A 237 21.55 19.97 -18.64
N LEU A 238 22.74 20.11 -19.23
CA LEU A 238 23.59 18.98 -19.62
C LEU A 238 24.38 18.39 -18.44
N ALA A 239 24.64 19.15 -17.37
CA ALA A 239 25.13 18.61 -16.10
C ALA A 239 24.03 17.80 -15.38
N ASP A 240 22.77 18.19 -15.55
CA ASP A 240 21.62 17.45 -15.02
C ASP A 240 21.27 16.19 -15.82
N SER A 241 21.69 16.14 -17.09
CA SER A 241 21.60 14.95 -17.96
C SER A 241 22.73 13.93 -17.69
N ALA A 242 23.83 14.35 -17.07
CA ALA A 242 24.93 13.48 -16.68
C ALA A 242 24.65 12.80 -15.32
N SER A 243 23.67 11.90 -15.31
CA SER A 243 23.58 10.85 -14.27
C SER A 243 24.78 9.90 -14.32
N GLN A 244 25.74 10.09 -15.24
CA GLN A 244 26.96 9.32 -15.37
C GLN A 244 28.15 10.15 -14.89
N ARG A 245 28.90 9.64 -13.90
CA ARG A 245 30.11 10.28 -13.36
C ARG A 245 31.39 9.75 -13.98
N LEU A 246 31.36 8.57 -14.59
CA LEU A 246 32.44 7.98 -15.38
C LEU A 246 31.88 6.99 -16.40
N VAL A 247 32.35 7.09 -17.65
CA VAL A 247 32.22 6.05 -18.68
C VAL A 247 33.58 5.92 -19.34
N ASP A 248 34.16 4.73 -19.28
CA ASP A 248 35.45 4.40 -19.88
C ASP A 248 35.29 3.18 -20.78
N ALA A 249 35.42 3.38 -22.10
CA ALA A 249 35.35 2.35 -23.14
C ALA A 249 36.75 1.81 -23.52
N MET A 250 37.71 1.87 -22.59
CA MET A 250 39.06 1.32 -22.73
C MET A 250 39.87 1.89 -23.91
N GLY A 251 39.54 3.11 -24.34
CA GLY A 251 40.20 3.80 -25.46
C GLY A 251 41.46 4.60 -25.08
N ASP A 252 41.62 4.95 -23.80
CA ASP A 252 42.78 5.70 -23.28
C ASP A 252 43.60 4.83 -22.30
N PRO A 253 44.82 4.42 -22.69
CA PRO A 253 45.70 3.67 -21.80
C PRO A 253 46.10 4.37 -20.51
N ALA A 254 46.09 5.71 -20.47
CA ALA A 254 46.46 6.48 -19.29
C ALA A 254 45.35 6.54 -18.23
N ALA A 255 44.12 6.16 -18.57
CA ALA A 255 42.98 6.12 -17.65
C ALA A 255 43.09 4.98 -16.60
N TRP A 256 43.99 4.02 -16.82
CA TRP A 256 44.12 2.81 -16.01
C TRP A 256 45.54 2.58 -15.52
N GLN A 257 45.69 2.31 -14.23
CA GLN A 257 46.97 1.94 -13.62
C GLN A 257 46.93 0.49 -13.13
N VAL A 258 47.91 -0.30 -13.58
CA VAL A 258 48.18 -1.64 -13.04
C VAL A 258 48.81 -1.49 -11.65
N THR A 259 48.17 -2.08 -10.65
CA THR A 259 48.57 -1.99 -9.24
C THR A 259 49.18 -3.28 -8.69
N ALA A 260 49.03 -4.40 -9.41
CA ALA A 260 49.71 -5.67 -9.17
C ALA A 260 49.46 -6.62 -10.35
N THR A 261 50.39 -7.55 -10.56
CA THR A 261 50.24 -8.68 -11.49
C THR A 261 50.69 -9.98 -10.82
N GLY A 262 50.11 -11.11 -11.23
CA GLY A 262 50.59 -12.44 -10.85
C GLY A 262 51.69 -12.97 -11.79
N PRO A 263 52.16 -14.21 -11.58
CA PRO A 263 53.15 -14.85 -12.46
C PRO A 263 52.66 -14.92 -13.92
N GLY A 264 53.41 -14.29 -14.85
CA GLY A 264 53.02 -14.18 -16.26
C GLY A 264 51.84 -13.22 -16.53
N GLY A 265 51.49 -12.39 -15.54
CA GLY A 265 50.42 -11.41 -15.62
C GLY A 265 50.78 -10.18 -16.45
N GLY A 266 49.91 -9.75 -17.36
CA GLY A 266 50.13 -8.58 -18.22
C GLY A 266 48.83 -7.87 -18.62
N TRP A 267 48.89 -6.55 -18.75
CA TRP A 267 47.79 -5.69 -19.20
C TRP A 267 48.12 -5.02 -20.53
N SER A 268 47.19 -5.07 -21.48
CA SER A 268 47.34 -4.44 -22.80
C SER A 268 46.02 -3.86 -23.28
N HIS A 269 46.04 -2.72 -23.97
CA HIS A 269 44.89 -2.22 -24.70
C HIS A 269 44.93 -2.74 -26.13
N LEU A 270 43.85 -3.39 -26.56
CA LEU A 270 43.69 -3.90 -27.92
C LEU A 270 42.81 -2.95 -28.71
N THR A 271 43.13 -2.81 -30.00
CA THR A 271 42.34 -2.06 -30.98
C THR A 271 41.87 -3.02 -32.09
N GLY A 272 40.76 -2.69 -32.76
CA GLY A 272 40.21 -3.52 -33.84
C GLY A 272 39.36 -4.71 -33.36
N VAL A 273 38.91 -4.72 -32.11
CA VAL A 273 38.01 -5.76 -31.58
C VAL A 273 36.58 -5.46 -32.02
N THR A 274 36.13 -6.09 -33.09
CA THR A 274 34.87 -5.72 -33.78
C THR A 274 33.59 -6.15 -33.07
N ASP A 275 33.68 -7.04 -32.08
CA ASP A 275 32.54 -7.59 -31.35
C ASP A 275 32.36 -6.99 -29.95
N ALA A 276 33.14 -5.95 -29.62
CA ALA A 276 33.02 -5.16 -28.40
C ALA A 276 31.90 -4.10 -28.55
N PRO A 277 30.86 -4.09 -27.69
CA PRO A 277 29.71 -3.23 -27.93
C PRO A 277 29.92 -1.74 -27.64
N SER A 278 30.99 -1.34 -26.93
CA SER A 278 31.27 0.08 -26.68
C SER A 278 32.20 0.74 -27.70
N GLY A 279 32.80 -0.05 -28.60
CA GLY A 279 33.73 0.41 -29.61
C GLY A 279 34.84 -0.61 -29.89
N PRO A 280 35.75 -0.36 -30.84
CA PRO A 280 36.76 -1.33 -31.27
C PRO A 280 37.93 -1.51 -30.28
N THR A 281 37.86 -0.88 -29.09
CA THR A 281 38.92 -0.86 -28.08
C THR A 281 38.52 -1.63 -26.84
N VAL A 282 39.40 -2.49 -26.35
CA VAL A 282 39.18 -3.26 -25.11
C VAL A 282 40.47 -3.33 -24.30
N GLY A 283 40.36 -3.38 -22.98
CA GLY A 283 41.48 -3.72 -22.11
C GLY A 283 41.59 -5.23 -21.95
N GLN A 284 42.78 -5.81 -22.07
CA GLN A 284 43.02 -7.25 -21.94
C GLN A 284 44.01 -7.53 -20.82
N ALA A 285 43.59 -8.41 -19.91
CA ALA A 285 44.42 -9.05 -18.90
C ALA A 285 44.78 -10.47 -19.32
N THR A 286 46.08 -10.78 -19.34
CA THR A 286 46.62 -12.14 -19.38
C THR A 286 47.12 -12.48 -17.99
N GLY A 287 46.70 -13.59 -17.39
CA GLY A 287 46.97 -13.91 -15.99
C GLY A 287 46.40 -12.89 -15.00
N LEU A 288 46.75 -13.02 -13.72
CA LEU A 288 46.23 -12.12 -12.67
C LEU A 288 46.67 -10.68 -12.94
N VAL A 289 45.69 -9.78 -13.04
CA VAL A 289 45.92 -8.34 -13.17
C VAL A 289 44.98 -7.57 -12.26
N ARG A 290 45.54 -6.59 -11.54
CA ARG A 290 44.80 -5.68 -10.67
C ARG A 290 44.88 -4.25 -11.18
N LEU A 291 43.73 -3.65 -11.48
CA LEU A 291 43.63 -2.37 -12.16
C LEU A 291 42.88 -1.37 -11.29
N ARG A 292 43.36 -0.13 -11.26
CA ARG A 292 42.61 1.01 -10.75
C ARG A 292 42.43 2.07 -11.82
N GLY A 293 41.28 2.72 -11.83
CA GLY A 293 41.10 3.97 -12.58
C GLY A 293 41.99 5.09 -12.02
N THR A 294 42.40 6.02 -12.87
CA THR A 294 43.13 7.23 -12.45
C THR A 294 42.19 8.39 -12.12
N THR A 295 40.97 8.39 -12.65
CA THR A 295 39.94 9.39 -12.33
C THR A 295 39.39 9.20 -10.92
N LEU A 296 39.47 10.25 -10.10
CA LEU A 296 38.86 10.29 -8.77
C LEU A 296 37.45 10.86 -8.85
N ILE A 297 36.47 10.07 -8.42
CA ILE A 297 35.06 10.49 -8.36
C ILE A 297 34.77 10.89 -6.91
N ALA A 298 34.43 12.16 -6.67
CA ALA A 298 34.02 12.61 -5.34
C ALA A 298 32.82 11.78 -4.85
N TYR A 299 32.87 11.25 -3.63
CA TYR A 299 31.82 10.38 -3.11
C TYR A 299 30.83 11.14 -2.22
N ASP A 300 29.60 11.26 -2.72
CA ASP A 300 28.46 11.81 -1.98
C ASP A 300 27.63 10.68 -1.33
N PRO A 301 27.60 10.56 0.00
CA PRO A 301 26.85 9.49 0.67
C PRO A 301 25.32 9.60 0.52
N ALA A 302 24.78 10.75 0.13
CA ALA A 302 23.32 10.92 -0.03
C ALA A 302 22.79 10.30 -1.33
N VAL A 303 23.69 9.97 -2.27
CA VAL A 303 23.35 9.59 -3.63
C VAL A 303 23.60 8.09 -3.86
N LEU A 304 22.75 7.47 -4.68
CA LEU A 304 22.92 6.08 -5.10
C LEU A 304 23.85 6.02 -6.32
N TYR A 305 24.92 5.22 -6.24
CA TYR A 305 25.83 4.96 -7.35
C TYR A 305 25.57 3.58 -7.92
N ARG A 306 25.51 3.46 -9.24
CA ARG A 306 25.55 2.21 -10.00
C ARG A 306 26.93 2.07 -10.63
N VAL A 307 27.60 0.96 -10.36
CA VAL A 307 28.91 0.59 -10.93
C VAL A 307 28.68 -0.58 -11.85
N SER A 308 28.92 -0.41 -13.15
CA SER A 308 28.71 -1.47 -14.15
C SER A 308 29.96 -1.71 -14.96
N VAL A 309 30.35 -2.97 -15.14
CA VAL A 309 31.54 -3.35 -15.91
C VAL A 309 31.23 -4.52 -16.82
N ARG A 310 31.61 -4.41 -18.10
CA ARG A 310 31.46 -5.49 -19.08
C ARG A 310 32.76 -6.22 -19.28
N VAL A 311 32.77 -7.50 -18.96
CA VAL A 311 33.94 -8.38 -19.00
C VAL A 311 33.62 -9.60 -19.85
N ARG A 312 34.62 -10.20 -20.50
CA ARG A 312 34.56 -11.54 -21.07
C ARG A 312 35.85 -12.29 -20.80
N ALA A 313 35.81 -13.62 -20.78
CA ALA A 313 37.01 -14.44 -20.83
C ALA A 313 37.18 -15.00 -22.26
N THR A 314 38.39 -14.89 -22.82
CA THR A 314 38.73 -15.43 -24.15
C THR A 314 39.61 -16.68 -24.05
N ALA A 315 40.23 -16.93 -22.89
CA ALA A 315 40.92 -18.18 -22.57
C ALA A 315 40.83 -18.46 -21.06
N GLN A 316 40.82 -19.75 -20.66
CA GLN A 316 40.80 -20.16 -19.26
C GLN A 316 42.10 -20.87 -18.84
N PRO A 317 42.43 -20.83 -17.53
CA PRO A 317 43.34 -21.78 -16.90
C PRO A 317 42.88 -23.25 -17.07
N ALA A 318 43.82 -24.20 -17.01
CA ALA A 318 43.52 -25.63 -17.09
C ALA A 318 42.56 -26.13 -15.99
N ALA A 319 42.52 -25.42 -14.85
CA ALA A 319 41.64 -25.71 -13.72
C ALA A 319 40.21 -25.16 -13.87
N GLY A 320 39.87 -24.55 -15.02
CA GLY A 320 38.53 -24.03 -15.30
C GLY A 320 38.42 -22.51 -15.19
N ALA A 321 37.18 -22.02 -15.08
CA ALA A 321 36.87 -20.58 -15.02
C ALA A 321 37.59 -19.88 -13.87
N ASP A 322 38.26 -18.76 -14.17
CA ASP A 322 38.87 -17.91 -13.14
C ASP A 322 37.92 -16.80 -12.66
N ASN A 323 38.19 -16.25 -11.48
CA ASN A 323 37.29 -15.32 -10.79
C ASN A 323 37.66 -13.84 -11.02
N VAL A 324 36.64 -12.98 -10.97
CA VAL A 324 36.78 -11.52 -11.01
C VAL A 324 36.36 -10.86 -9.69
N PHE A 325 36.95 -9.70 -9.40
CA PHE A 325 36.43 -8.75 -8.43
C PHE A 325 36.20 -7.40 -9.11
N ILE A 326 35.01 -6.85 -8.93
CA ILE A 326 34.58 -5.63 -9.61
C ILE A 326 33.88 -4.72 -8.62
N GLY A 327 34.37 -3.49 -8.53
CA GLY A 327 33.74 -2.44 -7.74
C GLY A 327 34.58 -1.18 -7.76
N VAL A 328 34.83 -0.61 -6.58
CA VAL A 328 35.59 0.64 -6.44
C VAL A 328 36.61 0.57 -5.32
N LEU A 329 37.66 1.37 -5.49
CA LEU A 329 38.67 1.62 -4.48
C LEU A 329 38.34 2.94 -3.77
N GLY A 330 38.32 2.92 -2.43
CA GLY A 330 38.08 4.10 -1.61
C GLY A 330 39.35 4.90 -1.36
N ILE A 331 39.24 6.23 -1.39
CA ILE A 331 40.35 7.16 -1.22
C ILE A 331 39.95 8.26 -0.23
N GLY A 332 40.89 8.60 0.66
CA GLY A 332 40.74 9.59 1.71
C GLY A 332 40.67 11.04 1.20
N ALA A 333 40.53 11.99 2.12
CA ALA A 333 40.37 13.40 1.81
C ALA A 333 41.57 14.04 1.08
N ASP A 334 42.76 13.47 1.26
CA ASP A 334 44.00 13.91 0.61
C ASP A 334 44.10 13.51 -0.87
N GLY A 335 43.15 12.71 -1.37
CA GLY A 335 43.15 12.21 -2.75
C GLY A 335 44.20 11.14 -3.03
N VAL A 336 44.92 10.65 -2.01
CA VAL A 336 46.07 9.73 -2.17
C VAL A 336 45.96 8.52 -1.25
N THR A 337 45.61 8.72 0.02
CA THR A 337 45.53 7.63 1.01
C THR A 337 44.41 6.67 0.64
N LEU A 338 44.73 5.37 0.54
CA LEU A 338 43.71 4.34 0.29
C LEU A 338 42.89 4.14 1.57
N VAL A 339 41.60 3.89 1.39
CA VAL A 339 40.68 3.59 2.48
C VAL A 339 39.87 2.37 2.07
N ASN A 340 40.37 1.20 2.43
CA ASN A 340 39.64 -0.05 2.22
C ASN A 340 38.41 -0.14 3.14
N ARG A 341 37.63 -1.21 3.04
CA ARG A 341 36.39 -1.34 3.83
C ARG A 341 36.62 -1.29 5.34
N ASP A 342 37.80 -1.69 5.82
CA ASP A 342 38.14 -1.73 7.24
C ASP A 342 38.87 -0.44 7.70
N GLY A 343 38.94 0.58 6.85
CA GLY A 343 39.62 1.85 7.13
C GLY A 343 41.15 1.80 7.01
N ALA A 344 41.71 0.70 6.52
CA ALA A 344 43.15 0.54 6.35
C ALA A 344 43.65 1.10 5.01
N ASN A 345 44.88 1.65 5.02
CA ASN A 345 45.59 2.10 3.82
C ASN A 345 46.19 0.91 3.04
N LEU A 346 45.31 0.07 2.49
CA LEU A 346 45.67 -1.13 1.76
C LEU A 346 44.89 -1.24 0.44
N PRO A 347 45.52 -1.78 -0.63
CA PRO A 347 44.85 -2.00 -1.91
C PRO A 347 43.96 -3.26 -1.92
N THR A 348 43.78 -3.92 -0.77
CA THR A 348 43.01 -5.17 -0.62
C THR A 348 41.82 -4.95 0.31
N GLY A 349 40.74 -5.72 0.15
CA GLY A 349 39.53 -5.56 0.97
C GLY A 349 38.74 -4.29 0.60
N GLN A 350 38.69 -3.96 -0.69
CA GLN A 350 37.98 -2.79 -1.22
C GLN A 350 36.47 -3.08 -1.41
N TYR A 351 35.73 -2.12 -1.97
CA TYR A 351 34.27 -2.17 -2.10
C TYR A 351 33.89 -2.82 -3.43
N TYR A 352 33.82 -4.15 -3.44
CA TYR A 352 33.53 -4.94 -4.63
C TYR A 352 32.03 -5.09 -4.86
N CYS A 353 31.34 -3.96 -5.04
CA CYS A 353 29.88 -3.92 -5.09
C CYS A 353 29.26 -4.70 -6.27
N ALA A 354 29.99 -4.91 -7.37
CA ALA A 354 29.44 -5.53 -8.59
C ALA A 354 29.76 -7.03 -8.70
N ALA A 355 30.94 -7.46 -8.25
CA ALA A 355 31.34 -8.87 -8.24
C ALA A 355 32.42 -9.13 -7.19
N VAL A 356 32.28 -10.23 -6.44
CA VAL A 356 33.26 -10.69 -5.44
C VAL A 356 33.50 -12.17 -5.66
N LEU A 357 34.74 -12.53 -6.02
CA LEU A 357 35.12 -13.92 -6.24
C LEU A 357 34.19 -14.65 -7.23
N GLU A 358 33.72 -13.92 -8.25
CA GLU A 358 32.70 -14.41 -9.16
C GLU A 358 33.35 -15.06 -10.38
N ALA A 359 32.95 -16.30 -10.70
CA ALA A 359 33.55 -17.05 -11.80
C ALA A 359 33.15 -16.45 -13.15
N GLN A 360 34.13 -16.19 -14.01
CA GLN A 360 33.91 -15.67 -15.35
C GLN A 360 34.25 -16.74 -16.40
N PRO A 361 33.25 -17.51 -16.90
CA PRO A 361 33.48 -18.58 -17.86
C PRO A 361 33.86 -18.06 -19.26
N VAL A 362 34.52 -18.90 -20.06
CA VAL A 362 34.64 -18.66 -21.51
C VAL A 362 33.28 -18.99 -22.12
N ALA A 363 32.54 -17.96 -22.50
CA ALA A 363 31.25 -18.06 -23.15
C ALA A 363 31.24 -17.15 -24.40
N ASN A 364 30.41 -17.47 -25.39
CA ASN A 364 30.19 -16.60 -26.54
C ASN A 364 29.45 -15.33 -26.07
N GLY A 365 30.18 -14.26 -25.75
CA GLY A 365 29.60 -12.95 -25.45
C GLY A 365 30.28 -12.19 -24.31
N TRP A 366 29.67 -11.06 -23.92
CA TRP A 366 30.10 -10.18 -22.84
C TRP A 366 29.18 -10.32 -21.62
N THR A 367 29.77 -10.44 -20.43
CA THR A 367 29.06 -10.46 -19.15
C THR A 367 29.07 -9.06 -18.54
N VAL A 368 27.92 -8.57 -18.08
CA VAL A 368 27.81 -7.29 -17.38
C VAL A 368 27.65 -7.53 -15.89
N TYR A 369 28.59 -7.05 -15.09
CA TYR A 369 28.49 -7.04 -13.63
C TYR A 369 28.03 -5.67 -13.15
N THR A 370 26.98 -5.63 -12.34
CA THR A 370 26.38 -4.38 -11.82
C THR A 370 26.30 -4.40 -10.31
N GLY A 371 26.78 -3.34 -9.67
CA GLY A 371 26.74 -3.17 -8.22
C GLY A 371 26.33 -1.77 -7.80
N TYR A 372 25.89 -1.62 -6.56
CA TYR A 372 25.36 -0.36 -6.04
C TYR A 372 26.03 0.07 -4.74
N LEU A 373 26.29 1.36 -4.60
CA LEU A 373 26.85 1.98 -3.39
C LEU A 373 26.03 3.19 -2.97
N LYS A 374 25.75 3.33 -1.68
CA LYS A 374 25.09 4.52 -1.10
C LYS A 374 25.38 4.59 0.40
N GLY A 375 25.79 5.76 0.89
CA GLY A 375 26.04 6.01 2.30
C GLY A 375 27.45 5.65 2.77
N ARG A 376 27.75 6.06 4.01
CA ARG A 376 28.98 5.71 4.74
C ARG A 376 28.62 4.82 5.93
N ALA A 377 29.46 3.84 6.22
CA ALA A 377 29.42 3.10 7.47
C ALA A 377 29.61 4.08 8.65
N ALA A 378 29.07 3.70 9.82
CA ALA A 378 29.31 4.46 11.03
C ALA A 378 30.82 4.47 11.38
N PRO A 379 31.33 5.49 12.09
CA PRO A 379 32.73 5.54 12.48
C PRO A 379 33.18 4.27 13.20
N GLY A 380 34.30 3.69 12.78
CA GLY A 380 34.86 2.45 13.34
C GLY A 380 34.17 1.15 12.87
N VAL A 381 33.20 1.23 11.97
CA VAL A 381 32.52 0.07 11.37
C VAL A 381 33.03 -0.15 9.95
N SER A 382 33.30 -1.41 9.60
CA SER A 382 33.68 -1.77 8.24
C SER A 382 32.59 -1.44 7.22
N GLY A 383 32.98 -0.95 6.05
CA GLY A 383 32.10 -0.84 4.89
C GLY A 383 31.76 -2.21 4.29
N SER A 384 30.90 -2.22 3.27
CA SER A 384 30.36 -3.43 2.67
C SER A 384 31.39 -4.22 1.87
N ALA A 385 31.37 -5.54 2.05
CA ALA A 385 32.24 -6.48 1.34
C ALA A 385 31.84 -6.73 -0.13
N GLY A 386 30.54 -6.61 -0.45
CA GLY A 386 29.97 -6.96 -1.75
C GLY A 386 29.72 -8.47 -1.97
N PRO A 387 29.05 -8.85 -3.07
CA PRO A 387 28.45 -7.95 -4.05
C PRO A 387 27.16 -7.31 -3.49
N ASN A 388 26.89 -6.08 -3.90
CA ASN A 388 25.71 -5.30 -3.53
C ASN A 388 24.90 -5.01 -4.80
N THR A 389 24.24 -6.01 -5.35
CA THR A 389 23.58 -5.97 -6.67
C THR A 389 22.14 -5.44 -6.66
N ASP A 390 21.56 -5.22 -5.48
CA ASP A 390 20.24 -4.59 -5.33
C ASP A 390 20.39 -3.08 -5.05
N PRO A 391 19.85 -2.19 -5.90
CA PRO A 391 19.88 -0.73 -5.65
C PRO A 391 19.20 -0.31 -4.33
N ARG A 392 18.30 -1.13 -3.78
CA ARG A 392 17.63 -0.89 -2.49
C ARG A 392 18.47 -1.29 -1.29
N ALA A 393 19.48 -2.15 -1.48
CA ALA A 393 20.41 -2.63 -0.47
C ALA A 393 21.86 -2.34 -0.89
N ALA A 394 22.11 -1.10 -1.30
CA ALA A 394 23.39 -0.63 -1.75
C ALA A 394 24.48 -0.73 -0.66
N GLY A 395 25.71 -0.99 -1.07
CA GLY A 395 26.85 -1.10 -0.15
C GLY A 395 27.26 0.23 0.45
N LEU A 396 27.71 0.20 1.70
CA LEU A 396 28.28 1.33 2.42
C LEU A 396 29.78 1.39 2.19
N VAL A 397 30.34 2.57 1.97
CA VAL A 397 31.79 2.78 2.03
C VAL A 397 32.24 3.13 3.46
N HIS A 398 33.50 2.95 3.81
CA HIS A 398 34.02 3.35 5.13
C HIS A 398 33.87 4.87 5.35
N ASP A 399 33.76 5.29 6.62
CA ASP A 399 33.46 6.68 6.99
C ASP A 399 34.51 7.70 6.50
N GLN A 400 35.75 7.26 6.31
CA GLN A 400 36.89 8.05 5.82
C GLN A 400 36.95 8.21 4.29
N VAL A 401 36.12 7.48 3.52
CA VAL A 401 36.13 7.60 2.05
C VAL A 401 35.58 8.97 1.62
N ARG A 402 36.33 9.67 0.77
CA ARG A 402 35.93 10.94 0.14
C ARG A 402 35.91 10.86 -1.38
N PHE A 403 36.70 9.97 -1.96
CA PHE A 403 36.69 9.69 -3.39
C PHE A 403 36.59 8.19 -3.63
N ILE A 404 35.98 7.81 -4.74
CA ILE A 404 35.96 6.45 -5.26
C ILE A 404 36.54 6.44 -6.68
N THR A 405 37.13 5.32 -7.07
CA THR A 405 37.57 5.09 -8.45
C THR A 405 37.36 3.61 -8.81
N PRO A 406 37.04 3.25 -10.06
CA PRO A 406 36.86 1.85 -10.42
C PRO A 406 38.06 0.98 -10.05
N TYR A 407 37.77 -0.25 -9.62
CA TYR A 407 38.78 -1.20 -9.20
C TYR A 407 38.44 -2.61 -9.63
N LEU A 408 39.33 -3.22 -10.40
CA LEU A 408 39.10 -4.50 -11.07
C LEU A 408 40.22 -5.48 -10.76
N TRP A 409 39.85 -6.71 -10.42
CA TRP A 409 40.79 -7.83 -10.32
C TRP A 409 40.33 -8.88 -11.32
N LEU A 410 41.20 -9.24 -12.26
CA LEU A 410 40.92 -10.17 -13.35
C LEU A 410 41.83 -11.38 -13.22
N ASN A 411 41.33 -12.57 -13.53
CA ASN A 411 42.03 -13.86 -13.39
C ASN A 411 42.63 -14.09 -11.98
N TYR A 412 41.82 -13.96 -10.92
CA TYR A 412 42.32 -13.88 -9.55
C TYR A 412 42.74 -15.21 -8.89
N THR A 413 41.94 -16.27 -9.04
CA THR A 413 42.01 -17.48 -8.20
C THR A 413 43.08 -18.44 -8.67
N GLN A 414 43.18 -18.65 -9.99
CA GLN A 414 44.15 -19.60 -10.54
C GLN A 414 45.52 -18.94 -10.77
N GLN A 415 45.55 -17.61 -10.96
CA GLN A 415 46.76 -16.82 -11.22
C GLN A 415 47.65 -17.42 -12.33
N SER A 416 47.04 -18.08 -13.31
CA SER A 416 47.72 -18.73 -14.43
C SER A 416 47.92 -17.75 -15.58
N ALA A 417 49.10 -17.76 -16.19
CA ALA A 417 49.40 -17.00 -17.41
C ALA A 417 48.53 -17.37 -18.62
N THR A 418 47.77 -18.47 -18.55
CA THR A 418 46.88 -18.93 -19.64
C THR A 418 45.46 -18.36 -19.57
N GLY A 419 45.05 -17.77 -18.44
CA GLY A 419 43.76 -17.10 -18.32
C GLY A 419 43.79 -15.75 -19.03
N VAL A 420 42.81 -15.48 -19.90
CA VAL A 420 42.71 -14.20 -20.61
C VAL A 420 41.31 -13.63 -20.44
N MET A 421 41.23 -12.41 -19.90
CA MET A 421 39.99 -11.66 -19.73
C MET A 421 40.09 -10.31 -20.42
N GLN A 422 39.01 -9.88 -21.03
CA GLN A 422 38.89 -8.57 -21.65
C GLN A 422 37.80 -7.75 -20.96
N VAL A 423 38.02 -6.44 -20.86
CA VAL A 423 37.05 -5.45 -20.38
C VAL A 423 36.75 -4.52 -21.54
N ASP A 424 35.48 -4.31 -21.82
CA ASP A 424 35.02 -3.42 -22.90
C ASP A 424 34.66 -2.04 -22.35
N VAL A 425 33.82 -1.98 -21.30
CA VAL A 425 33.40 -0.71 -20.70
C VAL A 425 33.30 -0.79 -19.19
N VAL A 426 33.60 0.33 -18.52
CA VAL A 426 33.40 0.57 -17.09
C VAL A 426 32.57 1.84 -16.92
N THR A 427 31.47 1.77 -16.17
CA THR A 427 30.62 2.92 -15.85
C THR A 427 30.43 3.08 -14.36
N VAL A 428 30.42 4.34 -13.90
CA VAL A 428 30.01 4.74 -12.54
C VAL A 428 29.00 5.86 -12.67
N GLU A 429 27.77 5.60 -12.23
CA GLU A 429 26.62 6.43 -12.51
C GLU A 429 25.90 6.80 -11.21
N VAL A 430 25.46 8.04 -11.09
CA VAL A 430 24.59 8.54 -10.04
C VAL A 430 23.13 8.37 -10.46
N LEU A 431 22.36 7.66 -9.65
CA LEU A 431 20.91 7.52 -9.81
C LEU A 431 20.20 8.54 -8.90
N LYS A 432 19.59 9.58 -9.49
CA LYS A 432 18.78 10.57 -8.74
C LYS A 432 17.42 9.97 -8.35
N THR A 433 16.94 10.29 -7.14
CA THR A 433 15.55 10.03 -6.72
C THR A 433 14.57 10.94 -7.46
N GLY A 434 13.48 10.39 -8.00
CA GLY A 434 12.37 11.16 -8.61
C GLY A 434 12.42 11.35 -10.13
N LEU A 435 13.37 10.75 -10.83
CA LEU A 435 13.62 10.94 -12.27
C LEU A 435 12.97 9.85 -13.14
N VAL A 436 11.83 9.31 -12.73
CA VAL A 436 11.08 8.35 -13.54
C VAL A 436 9.81 9.04 -14.03
N ASP A 437 9.90 9.64 -15.21
CA ASP A 437 8.78 10.27 -15.92
C ASP A 437 8.35 9.42 -17.15
N SER A 438 7.38 9.91 -17.92
CA SER A 438 6.86 9.19 -19.10
C SER A 438 7.93 8.91 -20.17
N THR A 439 9.05 9.63 -20.18
CA THR A 439 10.17 9.41 -21.11
C THR A 439 11.03 8.22 -20.69
N ASN A 440 10.97 7.83 -19.41
CA ASN A 440 11.67 6.65 -18.88
C ASN A 440 10.87 5.35 -19.04
N PHE A 441 9.61 5.43 -19.46
CA PHE A 441 8.74 4.29 -19.70
C PHE A 441 8.41 4.16 -21.19
N VAL A 442 8.76 3.03 -21.80
CA VAL A 442 8.14 2.63 -23.06
C VAL A 442 6.72 2.14 -22.80
N ALA A 443 5.82 2.21 -23.80
CA ALA A 443 4.46 1.71 -23.67
C ALA A 443 4.47 0.27 -23.09
N GLU A 444 3.60 0.00 -22.12
CA GLU A 444 3.46 -1.29 -21.43
C GLU A 444 4.65 -1.75 -20.56
N SER A 445 5.70 -0.95 -20.39
CA SER A 445 6.87 -1.33 -19.58
C SER A 445 6.58 -1.54 -18.09
N VAL A 446 5.51 -0.93 -17.56
CA VAL A 446 5.04 -1.17 -16.19
C VAL A 446 4.15 -2.41 -16.16
N THR A 447 4.80 -3.57 -16.13
CA THR A 447 4.14 -4.88 -15.99
C THR A 447 3.88 -5.21 -14.53
N THR A 448 3.20 -6.34 -14.26
CA THR A 448 3.05 -6.87 -12.90
C THR A 448 4.38 -7.10 -12.19
N ALA A 449 5.46 -7.44 -12.91
CA ALA A 449 6.78 -7.58 -12.31
C ALA A 449 7.41 -6.23 -11.89
N ALA A 450 6.99 -5.13 -12.53
CA ALA A 450 7.43 -3.78 -12.19
C ALA A 450 6.73 -3.23 -10.93
N LEU A 451 5.60 -3.83 -10.53
CA LEU A 451 4.81 -3.45 -9.36
C LEU A 451 4.90 -4.54 -8.29
N ALA A 452 5.57 -4.25 -7.18
CA ALA A 452 5.53 -5.15 -6.03
C ALA A 452 4.09 -5.26 -5.48
N THR A 453 3.79 -6.37 -4.79
CA THR A 453 2.53 -6.49 -4.05
C THR A 453 2.33 -5.28 -3.13
N ASP A 454 1.12 -4.72 -3.13
CA ASP A 454 0.74 -3.52 -2.37
C ASP A 454 1.54 -2.25 -2.69
N SER A 455 2.27 -2.21 -3.81
CA SER A 455 3.06 -1.03 -4.18
C SER A 455 2.20 0.15 -4.61
N VAL A 456 0.92 -0.05 -4.94
CA VAL A 456 -0.05 1.01 -5.24
C VAL A 456 -1.10 1.03 -4.14
N THR A 457 -0.90 1.92 -3.16
CA THR A 457 -1.81 2.12 -2.02
C THR A 457 -2.70 3.34 -2.24
N ALA A 458 -3.75 3.51 -1.43
CA ALA A 458 -4.66 4.63 -1.53
C ALA A 458 -3.94 6.00 -1.55
N GLY A 459 -2.89 6.19 -0.73
CA GLY A 459 -2.12 7.43 -0.72
C GLY A 459 -1.28 7.70 -1.97
N LYS A 460 -1.10 6.70 -2.85
CA LYS A 460 -0.37 6.83 -4.12
C LYS A 460 -1.31 7.11 -5.31
N ILE A 461 -2.63 7.03 -5.07
CA ILE A 461 -3.66 7.37 -6.04
C ILE A 461 -4.24 8.71 -5.59
N ALA A 462 -4.03 9.77 -6.36
CA ALA A 462 -4.63 11.07 -6.02
C ALA A 462 -6.17 11.01 -6.05
N THR A 463 -6.84 11.90 -5.33
CA THR A 463 -8.29 12.07 -5.42
C THR A 463 -8.68 12.27 -6.89
N ASP A 464 -9.73 11.57 -7.33
CA ASP A 464 -10.22 11.56 -8.72
C ASP A 464 -9.20 11.10 -9.78
N ALA A 465 -8.10 10.47 -9.38
CA ALA A 465 -7.11 9.97 -10.33
C ALA A 465 -7.63 8.83 -11.21
N VAL A 466 -8.60 8.04 -10.74
CA VAL A 466 -9.26 6.98 -11.51
C VAL A 466 -10.70 7.39 -11.81
N THR A 467 -10.91 8.02 -12.96
CA THR A 467 -12.24 8.41 -13.46
C THR A 467 -12.84 7.32 -14.33
N ALA A 468 -14.15 7.41 -14.64
CA ALA A 468 -14.85 6.43 -15.47
C ALA A 468 -14.15 6.15 -16.82
N GLY A 469 -13.59 7.19 -17.46
CA GLY A 469 -12.87 7.03 -18.73
C GLY A 469 -11.52 6.29 -18.61
N LYS A 470 -10.98 6.13 -17.40
CA LYS A 470 -9.73 5.41 -17.14
C LYS A 470 -9.94 3.93 -16.79
N ILE A 471 -11.19 3.51 -16.62
CA ILE A 471 -11.57 2.11 -16.41
C ILE A 471 -12.22 1.63 -17.71
N ALA A 472 -11.53 0.75 -18.43
CA ALA A 472 -12.11 0.15 -19.63
C ALA A 472 -13.36 -0.67 -19.26
N ALA A 473 -14.29 -0.83 -20.20
CA ALA A 473 -15.45 -1.69 -20.02
C ALA A 473 -14.99 -3.11 -19.62
N ASN A 474 -15.60 -3.66 -18.57
CA ASN A 474 -15.25 -4.96 -17.98
C ASN A 474 -13.82 -5.08 -17.40
N ALA A 475 -13.08 -3.98 -17.20
CA ALA A 475 -11.75 -4.04 -16.59
C ALA A 475 -11.79 -4.52 -15.13
N VAL A 476 -12.85 -4.19 -14.40
CA VAL A 476 -13.09 -4.67 -13.03
C VAL A 476 -14.22 -5.70 -13.08
N THR A 477 -13.83 -6.97 -13.20
CA THR A 477 -14.78 -8.10 -13.15
C THR A 477 -15.00 -8.56 -11.71
N ALA A 478 -16.03 -9.40 -11.48
CA ALA A 478 -16.25 -10.02 -10.17
C ALA A 478 -15.02 -10.77 -9.65
N ALA A 479 -14.21 -11.38 -10.53
CA ALA A 479 -12.98 -12.07 -10.14
C ALA A 479 -11.87 -11.11 -9.68
N ALA A 480 -11.90 -9.85 -10.15
CA ALA A 480 -10.97 -8.81 -9.74
C ALA A 480 -11.33 -8.17 -8.38
N ILE A 481 -12.51 -8.49 -7.83
CA ILE A 481 -12.99 -7.97 -6.55
C ILE A 481 -12.94 -9.09 -5.52
N ALA A 482 -12.07 -8.96 -4.52
CA ALA A 482 -12.03 -9.92 -3.43
C ALA A 482 -13.37 -9.90 -2.64
N ALA A 483 -13.78 -11.07 -2.13
CA ALA A 483 -14.99 -11.19 -1.34
C ALA A 483 -14.94 -10.25 -0.12
N GLY A 484 -15.97 -9.40 0.03
CA GLY A 484 -16.03 -8.40 1.10
C GLY A 484 -15.15 -7.16 0.89
N ALA A 485 -14.45 -7.02 -0.24
CA ALA A 485 -13.67 -5.82 -0.55
C ALA A 485 -14.55 -4.58 -0.80
N ILE A 486 -15.76 -4.81 -1.32
CA ILE A 486 -16.81 -3.80 -1.45
C ILE A 486 -17.96 -4.21 -0.54
N THR A 487 -18.14 -3.49 0.57
CA THR A 487 -19.27 -3.66 1.49
C THR A 487 -20.35 -2.61 1.21
N ALA A 488 -21.57 -2.82 1.71
CA ALA A 488 -22.70 -1.93 1.42
C ALA A 488 -22.48 -0.48 1.89
N ASP A 489 -21.69 -0.26 2.95
CA ASP A 489 -21.26 1.07 3.40
C ASP A 489 -20.21 1.73 2.47
N LYS A 490 -19.51 0.92 1.66
CA LYS A 490 -18.59 1.38 0.61
C LYS A 490 -19.29 1.60 -0.72
N LEU A 491 -20.52 1.12 -0.84
CA LEU A 491 -21.40 1.37 -1.97
C LEU A 491 -22.40 2.45 -1.58
N THR A 492 -22.03 3.72 -1.76
CA THR A 492 -22.99 4.82 -1.61
C THR A 492 -24.02 4.74 -2.74
N VAL A 493 -25.15 4.09 -2.50
CA VAL A 493 -26.31 4.08 -3.42
C VAL A 493 -27.15 5.34 -3.20
N GLY A 494 -26.52 6.52 -3.25
CA GLY A 494 -27.20 7.81 -3.09
C GLY A 494 -27.75 8.30 -4.43
N GLY A 495 -28.98 8.82 -4.45
CA GLY A 495 -29.60 9.43 -5.64
C GLY A 495 -28.61 10.41 -6.31
N GLY A 496 -28.42 10.24 -7.62
CA GLY A 496 -27.24 10.76 -8.32
C GLY A 496 -27.03 12.27 -8.19
N SER A 497 -25.80 12.71 -8.47
CA SER A 497 -25.46 14.12 -8.67
C SER A 497 -26.42 14.79 -9.66
N ASN A 498 -26.53 16.12 -9.56
CA ASN A 498 -27.32 16.90 -10.52
C ASN A 498 -26.80 16.68 -11.95
N ILE A 499 -27.68 16.32 -12.88
CA ILE A 499 -27.35 16.04 -14.28
C ILE A 499 -27.12 17.35 -15.06
N LEU A 500 -27.67 18.47 -14.58
CA LEU A 500 -27.50 19.76 -15.23
C LEU A 500 -26.07 20.25 -15.11
N SER A 501 -25.48 20.64 -16.25
CA SER A 501 -24.13 21.20 -16.34
C SER A 501 -24.01 22.64 -15.82
N ASP A 502 -25.12 23.38 -15.79
CA ASP A 502 -25.19 24.77 -15.32
C ASP A 502 -26.49 25.01 -14.53
N PRO A 503 -26.62 24.42 -13.33
CA PRO A 503 -27.87 24.49 -12.56
C PRO A 503 -28.19 25.87 -11.99
N SER A 504 -27.20 26.76 -11.87
CA SER A 504 -27.38 28.16 -11.43
C SER A 504 -27.50 29.15 -12.59
N PHE A 505 -27.45 28.68 -13.85
CA PHE A 505 -27.65 29.49 -15.05
C PHE A 505 -26.67 30.65 -15.23
N GLU A 506 -25.44 30.53 -14.75
CA GLU A 506 -24.48 31.64 -14.76
C GLU A 506 -23.39 31.53 -15.84
N GLY A 507 -23.24 30.33 -16.39
CA GLY A 507 -22.14 29.92 -17.23
C GLY A 507 -22.36 30.19 -18.72
N ALA A 508 -21.33 29.83 -19.51
CA ALA A 508 -21.34 30.02 -20.95
C ALA A 508 -22.42 29.19 -21.65
N TYR A 509 -22.82 28.05 -21.06
CA TYR A 509 -23.87 27.19 -21.61
C TYR A 509 -25.22 27.90 -21.63
N THR A 510 -25.67 28.45 -20.50
CA THR A 510 -26.93 29.21 -20.47
C THR A 510 -26.86 30.48 -21.31
N ALA A 511 -25.73 31.17 -21.34
CA ALA A 511 -25.55 32.34 -22.21
C ALA A 511 -25.78 32.00 -23.70
N ALA A 512 -25.29 30.84 -24.15
CA ALA A 512 -25.53 30.36 -25.51
C ALA A 512 -26.99 29.95 -25.76
N LEU A 513 -27.64 29.30 -24.79
CA LEU A 513 -29.05 28.90 -24.89
C LEU A 513 -29.99 30.10 -25.07
N VAL A 514 -29.79 31.16 -24.30
CA VAL A 514 -30.68 32.33 -24.38
C VAL A 514 -30.42 33.17 -25.63
N ALA A 515 -29.19 33.16 -26.17
CA ALA A 515 -28.83 33.91 -27.37
C ALA A 515 -29.59 33.48 -28.63
N SER A 516 -30.12 32.24 -28.67
CA SER A 516 -30.95 31.76 -29.78
C SER A 516 -32.42 32.17 -29.68
N THR A 517 -32.81 32.97 -28.68
CA THR A 517 -34.20 33.40 -28.48
C THR A 517 -34.25 34.89 -28.13
N THR A 518 -35.35 35.56 -28.44
CA THR A 518 -35.57 36.97 -28.05
C THR A 518 -36.34 37.12 -26.74
N SER A 519 -36.86 36.02 -26.21
CA SER A 519 -37.80 35.99 -25.10
C SER A 519 -37.13 35.62 -23.77
N TRP A 520 -35.94 35.04 -23.84
CA TRP A 520 -35.15 34.61 -22.70
C TRP A 520 -33.84 35.40 -22.65
N SER A 521 -33.36 35.64 -21.43
CA SER A 521 -32.08 36.29 -21.18
C SER A 521 -31.49 35.80 -19.86
N VAL A 522 -30.23 36.12 -19.58
CA VAL A 522 -29.64 35.98 -18.25
C VAL A 522 -29.69 37.35 -17.57
N ASP A 523 -30.29 37.42 -16.38
CA ASP A 523 -30.31 38.66 -15.59
C ASP A 523 -29.08 38.68 -14.68
N SER A 524 -28.12 39.55 -14.97
CA SER A 524 -26.86 39.65 -14.22
C SER A 524 -26.97 40.42 -12.91
N THR A 525 -28.18 40.85 -12.53
CA THR A 525 -28.42 41.65 -11.32
C THR A 525 -29.23 40.90 -10.27
N LYS A 526 -29.62 39.65 -10.56
CA LYS A 526 -30.61 38.93 -9.76
C LYS A 526 -30.36 37.42 -9.81
N GLY A 527 -30.06 36.83 -8.67
CA GLY A 527 -29.94 35.37 -8.46
C GLY A 527 -30.47 34.98 -7.07
N ASN A 528 -30.60 33.68 -6.81
CA ASN A 528 -31.04 33.13 -5.52
C ASN A 528 -29.85 32.51 -4.77
N GLY A 529 -29.10 33.32 -4.02
CA GLY A 529 -27.82 32.91 -3.43
C GLY A 529 -26.67 32.86 -4.44
N SER A 530 -26.94 33.30 -5.68
CA SER A 530 -26.06 33.36 -6.83
C SER A 530 -26.07 34.80 -7.40
N GLY A 531 -25.17 35.13 -8.33
CA GLY A 531 -25.07 36.46 -8.95
C GLY A 531 -25.99 36.67 -10.16
N LYS A 532 -26.46 35.59 -10.81
CA LYS A 532 -27.30 35.67 -12.02
C LYS A 532 -28.45 34.66 -11.99
N SER A 533 -29.42 34.83 -12.87
CA SER A 533 -30.50 33.85 -13.07
C SER A 533 -31.01 33.85 -14.51
N LEU A 534 -31.64 32.74 -14.90
CA LEU A 534 -32.34 32.64 -16.17
C LEU A 534 -33.66 33.43 -16.09
N LYS A 535 -33.92 34.32 -17.05
CA LYS A 535 -35.10 35.18 -17.09
C LYS A 535 -35.90 34.94 -18.36
N VAL A 536 -37.23 34.89 -18.25
CA VAL A 536 -38.16 34.98 -19.37
C VAL A 536 -38.98 36.27 -19.28
N SER A 537 -39.06 37.00 -20.39
CA SER A 537 -40.06 38.05 -20.58
C SER A 537 -41.34 37.41 -21.09
N ALA A 538 -42.43 37.55 -20.34
CA ALA A 538 -43.73 37.02 -20.70
C ALA A 538 -44.66 38.06 -21.36
N ALA A 539 -44.17 39.30 -21.55
CA ALA A 539 -44.92 40.36 -22.19
C ALA A 539 -45.27 40.02 -23.65
N ALA A 540 -46.56 40.05 -23.97
CA ALA A 540 -47.11 39.81 -25.31
C ALA A 540 -48.47 40.49 -25.48
N GLY A 541 -48.88 40.78 -26.72
CA GLY A 541 -50.19 41.37 -27.00
C GLY A 541 -51.39 40.47 -26.67
N SER A 542 -51.15 39.17 -26.44
CA SER A 542 -52.13 38.18 -25.97
C SER A 542 -51.41 37.07 -25.20
N ALA A 543 -52.16 36.28 -24.41
CA ALA A 543 -51.60 35.20 -23.60
C ALA A 543 -50.80 34.21 -24.45
N THR A 544 -49.51 34.09 -24.16
CA THR A 544 -48.53 33.32 -24.95
C THR A 544 -47.75 32.37 -24.05
N THR A 545 -47.37 31.22 -24.59
CA THR A 545 -46.46 30.27 -23.91
C THR A 545 -45.05 30.45 -24.43
N ARG A 546 -44.08 30.54 -23.51
CA ARG A 546 -42.66 30.68 -23.82
C ARG A 546 -41.91 29.57 -23.09
N SER A 547 -41.31 28.66 -23.85
CA SER A 547 -40.57 27.51 -23.33
C SER A 547 -39.12 27.59 -23.79
N LEU A 548 -38.19 27.19 -22.92
CA LEU A 548 -36.78 27.04 -23.25
C LEU A 548 -36.36 25.61 -22.94
N VAL A 549 -35.78 24.94 -23.93
CA VAL A 549 -35.13 23.65 -23.72
C VAL A 549 -33.80 23.90 -23.00
N ILE A 550 -33.66 23.34 -21.82
CA ILE A 550 -32.47 23.47 -20.99
C ILE A 550 -31.45 22.41 -21.38
N THR A 551 -31.88 21.16 -21.53
CA THR A 551 -31.01 20.05 -21.96
C THR A 551 -31.86 18.85 -22.37
N THR A 552 -31.26 17.91 -23.10
CA THR A 552 -31.84 16.61 -23.42
C THR A 552 -30.97 15.52 -22.83
N ILE A 553 -31.58 14.61 -22.08
CA ILE A 553 -30.88 13.52 -21.38
C ILE A 553 -31.45 12.17 -21.82
N PRO A 554 -30.61 11.14 -22.03
CA PRO A 554 -31.09 9.80 -22.34
C PRO A 554 -31.88 9.26 -21.13
N CYS A 555 -33.00 8.59 -21.40
CA CYS A 555 -33.92 8.12 -20.37
C CYS A 555 -34.73 6.94 -20.90
N LEU A 556 -34.84 5.86 -20.16
CA LEU A 556 -35.62 4.69 -20.55
C LEU A 556 -37.01 4.71 -19.90
N ALA A 557 -37.95 3.97 -20.48
CA ALA A 557 -39.24 3.74 -19.84
C ALA A 557 -39.08 3.21 -18.40
N GLY A 558 -39.79 3.83 -17.45
CA GLY A 558 -39.75 3.50 -16.02
C GLY A 558 -38.68 4.26 -15.22
N ASP A 559 -37.71 4.90 -15.87
CA ASP A 559 -36.73 5.75 -15.18
C ASP A 559 -37.44 6.89 -14.43
N GLN A 560 -36.90 7.23 -13.27
CA GLN A 560 -37.43 8.30 -12.43
C GLN A 560 -36.43 9.44 -12.32
N LEU A 561 -36.91 10.67 -12.49
CA LEU A 561 -36.13 11.89 -12.35
C LEU A 561 -36.71 12.74 -11.22
N TYR A 562 -35.87 13.13 -10.27
CA TYR A 562 -36.18 14.21 -9.35
C TYR A 562 -35.89 15.53 -10.06
N VAL A 563 -36.93 16.33 -10.28
CA VAL A 563 -36.84 17.63 -10.96
C VAL A 563 -37.24 18.74 -10.00
N ALA A 564 -36.49 19.82 -9.98
CA ALA A 564 -36.79 20.97 -9.14
C ALA A 564 -36.16 22.26 -9.67
N ILE A 565 -36.78 23.40 -9.40
CA ILE A 565 -36.29 24.72 -9.79
C ILE A 565 -36.74 25.75 -8.75
N ASP A 566 -35.90 26.75 -8.47
CA ASP A 566 -36.33 27.95 -7.78
C ASP A 566 -36.84 28.94 -8.82
N TYR A 567 -37.97 29.58 -8.56
CA TYR A 567 -38.53 30.59 -9.44
C TYR A 567 -38.96 31.84 -8.66
N GLN A 568 -38.99 32.97 -9.35
CA GLN A 568 -39.61 34.20 -8.86
C GLN A 568 -40.39 34.86 -10.00
N ALA A 569 -41.66 35.18 -9.78
CA ALA A 569 -42.49 35.89 -10.75
C ALA A 569 -42.63 37.37 -10.38
N SER A 570 -42.55 38.28 -11.35
CA SER A 570 -42.75 39.71 -11.11
C SER A 570 -44.18 40.02 -10.67
N THR A 571 -44.38 41.19 -10.03
CA THR A 571 -45.69 41.60 -9.51
C THR A 571 -46.75 41.81 -10.61
N ASP A 572 -46.32 42.11 -11.83
CA ASP A 572 -47.15 42.30 -13.03
C ASP A 572 -47.28 41.03 -13.89
N TYR A 573 -46.72 39.90 -13.43
CA TYR A 573 -46.92 38.62 -14.12
C TYR A 573 -48.39 38.20 -14.08
N THR A 574 -48.90 37.70 -15.21
CA THR A 574 -50.31 37.32 -15.35
C THR A 574 -50.71 36.29 -14.28
N SER A 575 -51.60 36.66 -13.35
CA SER A 575 -51.90 35.85 -12.16
C SER A 575 -52.56 34.50 -12.45
N THR A 576 -53.16 34.34 -13.63
CA THR A 576 -53.75 33.07 -14.11
C THR A 576 -52.76 32.20 -14.90
N ALA A 577 -51.55 32.71 -15.19
CA ALA A 577 -50.52 31.96 -15.90
C ALA A 577 -49.81 30.95 -14.99
N ILE A 578 -48.99 30.08 -15.57
CA ILE A 578 -48.33 28.97 -14.85
C ILE A 578 -46.82 29.03 -15.10
N VAL A 579 -46.04 28.84 -14.05
CA VAL A 579 -44.60 28.62 -14.12
C VAL A 579 -44.33 27.12 -14.06
N LYS A 580 -43.65 26.57 -15.07
CA LYS A 580 -43.36 25.12 -15.12
C LYS A 580 -41.87 24.83 -15.24
N TRP A 581 -41.50 23.71 -14.64
CA TRP A 581 -40.23 23.02 -14.84
C TRP A 581 -40.52 21.55 -15.05
N TYR A 582 -40.13 20.98 -16.19
CA TYR A 582 -40.63 19.66 -16.54
C TYR A 582 -39.71 18.89 -17.46
N ALA A 583 -39.90 17.57 -17.44
CA ALA A 583 -39.35 16.64 -18.41
C ALA A 583 -40.43 16.33 -19.46
N ARG A 584 -40.15 16.61 -20.74
CA ARG A 584 -40.92 16.11 -21.88
C ARG A 584 -40.28 14.82 -22.34
N TRP A 585 -41.03 13.72 -22.29
CA TRP A 585 -40.56 12.40 -22.66
C TRP A 585 -40.73 12.21 -24.17
N GLU A 586 -39.69 11.75 -24.84
CA GLU A 586 -39.70 11.50 -26.29
C GLU A 586 -39.22 10.09 -26.60
N ASP A 587 -39.75 9.52 -27.69
CA ASP A 587 -39.29 8.25 -28.26
C ASP A 587 -38.06 8.43 -29.17
N ALA A 588 -37.58 7.33 -29.75
CA ALA A 588 -36.37 7.32 -30.58
C ALA A 588 -36.51 8.17 -31.86
N ALA A 589 -37.74 8.49 -32.28
CA ALA A 589 -38.01 9.35 -33.42
C ALA A 589 -38.17 10.83 -33.02
N GLY A 590 -38.04 11.16 -31.74
CA GLY A 590 -38.29 12.50 -31.19
C GLY A 590 -39.77 12.81 -30.98
N THR A 591 -40.66 11.82 -31.08
CA THR A 591 -42.10 12.00 -30.85
C THR A 591 -42.36 12.09 -29.35
N VAL A 592 -43.15 13.07 -28.92
CA VAL A 592 -43.51 13.23 -27.51
C VAL A 592 -44.44 12.09 -27.06
N VAL A 593 -44.02 11.34 -26.04
CA VAL A 593 -44.77 10.22 -25.45
C VAL A 593 -45.37 10.58 -24.08
N GLY A 594 -44.98 11.71 -23.49
CA GLY A 594 -45.63 12.22 -22.28
C GLY A 594 -44.89 13.39 -21.64
N TYR A 595 -45.37 13.81 -20.46
CA TYR A 595 -44.77 14.89 -19.68
C TYR A 595 -44.73 14.55 -18.19
N GLY A 596 -43.62 14.89 -17.54
CA GLY A 596 -43.44 14.89 -16.09
C GLY A 596 -43.24 16.31 -15.59
N VAL A 597 -44.27 16.93 -15.01
CA VAL A 597 -44.32 18.37 -14.75
C VAL A 597 -44.30 18.69 -13.26
N VAL A 598 -43.42 19.60 -12.85
CA VAL A 598 -43.54 20.34 -11.58
C VAL A 598 -43.86 21.79 -11.91
N GLN A 599 -44.86 22.37 -11.24
CA GLN A 599 -45.40 23.66 -11.64
C GLN A 599 -45.95 24.45 -10.46
N ALA A 600 -45.99 25.77 -10.62
CA ALA A 600 -46.68 26.69 -9.73
C ALA A 600 -47.91 27.25 -10.46
N SER A 601 -49.10 26.88 -9.99
CA SER A 601 -50.40 27.25 -10.57
C SER A 601 -51.42 27.53 -9.45
N PRO A 602 -51.80 28.80 -9.20
CA PRO A 602 -51.12 30.01 -9.68
C PRO A 602 -49.74 30.19 -9.01
N PRO A 603 -48.78 30.88 -9.66
CA PRO A 603 -47.51 31.20 -9.05
C PRO A 603 -47.65 32.32 -8.01
N VAL A 604 -46.89 32.21 -6.92
CA VAL A 604 -46.70 33.34 -5.99
C VAL A 604 -45.99 34.49 -6.72
N LEU A 605 -46.63 35.66 -6.73
CA LEU A 605 -46.12 36.88 -7.36
C LEU A 605 -45.36 37.75 -6.35
N GLY A 606 -44.29 38.40 -6.77
CA GLY A 606 -43.52 39.35 -5.96
C GLY A 606 -42.06 38.96 -5.72
N ALA A 607 -41.40 39.67 -4.82
CA ALA A 607 -39.92 39.67 -4.69
C ALA A 607 -39.31 38.47 -3.92
N THR A 608 -40.06 37.38 -3.69
CA THR A 608 -39.55 36.20 -2.97
C THR A 608 -39.35 35.01 -3.90
N TRP A 609 -38.21 34.34 -3.78
CA TRP A 609 -37.94 33.08 -4.50
C TRP A 609 -38.76 31.94 -3.88
N GLN A 610 -39.35 31.11 -4.74
CA GLN A 610 -40.15 29.94 -4.39
C GLN A 610 -39.54 28.71 -5.05
N ARG A 611 -39.74 27.50 -4.50
CA ARG A 611 -39.25 26.26 -5.11
C ARG A 611 -40.40 25.37 -5.55
N VAL A 612 -40.34 24.87 -6.78
CA VAL A 612 -41.18 23.77 -7.24
C VAL A 612 -40.32 22.52 -7.41
N THR A 613 -40.84 21.37 -6.99
CA THR A 613 -40.09 20.12 -6.96
C THR A 613 -41.01 18.92 -7.02
N GLY A 614 -40.50 17.80 -7.52
CA GLY A 614 -41.22 16.53 -7.58
C GLY A 614 -40.40 15.45 -8.27
N THR A 615 -40.83 14.20 -8.12
CA THR A 615 -40.29 13.06 -8.87
C THR A 615 -41.21 12.77 -10.04
N VAL A 616 -40.65 12.61 -11.23
CA VAL A 616 -41.38 12.35 -12.47
C VAL A 616 -40.89 11.05 -13.09
N ILE A 617 -41.79 10.28 -13.69
CA ILE A 617 -41.52 8.93 -14.19
C ILE A 617 -41.67 8.91 -15.71
N ALA A 618 -40.70 8.32 -16.40
CA ALA A 618 -40.72 8.13 -17.83
C ALA A 618 -41.78 7.07 -18.24
N PRO A 619 -42.75 7.40 -19.10
CA PRO A 619 -43.75 6.46 -19.59
C PRO A 619 -43.13 5.43 -20.56
N ALA A 620 -43.92 4.44 -20.94
CA ALA A 620 -43.54 3.45 -21.95
C ALA A 620 -43.05 4.13 -23.25
N ASN A 621 -42.10 3.50 -23.93
CA ASN A 621 -41.46 3.96 -25.18
C ASN A 621 -40.57 5.21 -25.06
N THR A 622 -40.32 5.73 -23.86
CA THR A 622 -39.36 6.83 -23.65
C THR A 622 -37.95 6.36 -23.97
N THR A 623 -37.22 7.16 -24.75
CA THR A 623 -35.77 7.00 -24.98
C THR A 623 -34.97 8.22 -24.57
N GLN A 624 -35.62 9.37 -24.39
CA GLN A 624 -34.99 10.60 -23.91
C GLN A 624 -35.98 11.48 -23.14
N ALA A 625 -35.43 12.31 -22.25
CA ALA A 625 -36.14 13.36 -21.53
C ALA A 625 -35.57 14.72 -21.94
N VAL A 626 -36.43 15.60 -22.44
CA VAL A 626 -36.10 17.00 -22.72
C VAL A 626 -36.51 17.82 -21.50
N ILE A 627 -35.57 18.49 -20.86
CA ILE A 627 -35.82 19.33 -19.67
C ILE A 627 -36.14 20.75 -20.12
N LEU A 628 -37.26 21.30 -19.66
CA LEU A 628 -37.72 22.64 -20.05
C LEU A 628 -38.08 23.51 -18.86
N ALA A 629 -37.78 24.81 -18.99
CA ALA A 629 -38.40 25.88 -18.22
C ALA A 629 -39.49 26.56 -19.08
N GLU A 630 -40.62 26.92 -18.49
CA GLU A 630 -41.74 27.49 -19.24
C GLU A 630 -42.54 28.52 -18.43
N SER A 631 -42.88 29.62 -19.11
CA SER A 631 -43.97 30.52 -18.74
C SER A 631 -45.16 30.21 -19.63
N PHE A 632 -46.24 29.67 -19.05
CA PHE A 632 -47.39 29.16 -19.79
C PHE A 632 -48.58 30.13 -19.71
N GLN A 633 -49.09 30.52 -20.88
CA GLN A 633 -50.30 31.37 -21.04
C GLN A 633 -50.22 32.73 -20.31
N ALA A 634 -49.07 33.39 -20.37
CA ALA A 634 -48.87 34.73 -19.79
C ALA A 634 -48.91 35.83 -20.87
N ALA A 635 -49.45 37.00 -20.52
CA ALA A 635 -49.50 38.18 -21.39
C ALA A 635 -48.62 39.34 -20.88
N ALA A 636 -48.17 39.29 -19.61
CA ALA A 636 -47.40 40.35 -18.96
C ALA A 636 -46.40 39.78 -17.94
N GLY A 637 -45.43 40.61 -17.55
CA GLY A 637 -44.44 40.33 -16.50
C GLY A 637 -43.24 39.46 -16.90
N PHE A 638 -42.51 39.02 -15.89
CA PHE A 638 -41.26 38.25 -15.98
C PHE A 638 -41.24 37.09 -15.00
N VAL A 639 -40.49 36.05 -15.32
CA VAL A 639 -40.14 34.98 -14.38
C VAL A 639 -38.64 34.77 -14.41
N TRP A 640 -38.02 34.70 -13.23
CA TRP A 640 -36.63 34.30 -13.04
C TRP A 640 -36.57 32.87 -12.52
N PHE A 641 -35.58 32.09 -12.94
CA PHE A 641 -35.32 30.71 -12.56
C PHE A 641 -33.88 30.54 -12.11
N ASP A 642 -33.66 29.79 -11.03
CA ASP A 642 -32.34 29.51 -10.46
C ASP A 642 -32.30 28.17 -9.69
N ASN A 643 -31.12 27.70 -9.32
CA ASN A 643 -30.88 26.49 -8.52
C ASN A 643 -31.65 25.25 -9.03
N ALA A 644 -31.54 25.01 -10.33
CA ALA A 644 -32.16 23.89 -11.01
C ALA A 644 -31.58 22.55 -10.54
N ALA A 645 -32.42 21.54 -10.41
CA ALA A 645 -32.00 20.18 -10.14
C ALA A 645 -32.74 19.20 -11.05
N VAL A 646 -31.97 18.31 -11.67
CA VAL A 646 -32.45 17.11 -12.35
C VAL A 646 -31.54 15.98 -11.90
N ARG A 647 -32.06 15.05 -11.10
CA ARG A 647 -31.28 13.93 -10.55
C ARG A 647 -31.95 12.60 -10.88
N PRO A 648 -31.19 11.55 -11.24
CA PRO A 648 -31.76 10.23 -11.37
C PRO A 648 -32.12 9.71 -9.98
N VAL A 649 -33.36 9.23 -9.83
CA VAL A 649 -33.81 8.56 -8.61
C VAL A 649 -33.47 7.09 -8.75
N VAL A 650 -32.66 6.55 -7.84
CA VAL A 650 -32.44 5.11 -7.78
C VAL A 650 -33.79 4.47 -7.45
N GLY A 651 -34.28 3.62 -8.34
CA GLY A 651 -35.57 2.97 -8.17
C GLY A 651 -35.70 2.26 -6.82
N SER A 652 -36.93 2.10 -6.34
CA SER A 652 -37.20 1.41 -5.07
C SER A 652 -36.68 -0.04 -5.03
N THR A 653 -36.37 -0.62 -6.20
CA THR A 653 -35.80 -1.96 -6.35
C THR A 653 -34.30 -1.87 -6.61
N GLN A 654 -33.49 -2.00 -5.55
CA GLN A 654 -32.02 -2.06 -5.65
C GLN A 654 -31.51 -3.46 -6.00
N ILE A 655 -32.33 -4.49 -5.75
CA ILE A 655 -32.08 -5.89 -6.06
C ILE A 655 -33.21 -6.34 -6.96
N ALA A 656 -32.93 -6.51 -8.26
CA ALA A 656 -33.95 -6.96 -9.22
C ALA A 656 -34.49 -8.35 -8.87
N ASP A 657 -35.69 -8.67 -9.35
CA ASP A 657 -36.25 -10.01 -9.22
C ASP A 657 -35.30 -11.06 -9.80
N GLY A 658 -35.05 -12.13 -9.04
CA GLY A 658 -34.09 -13.17 -9.41
C GLY A 658 -32.63 -12.75 -9.36
N ALA A 659 -32.31 -11.52 -8.92
CA ALA A 659 -30.91 -11.06 -8.83
C ALA A 659 -30.11 -11.86 -7.80
N ILE A 660 -30.75 -12.48 -6.81
CA ILE A 660 -30.11 -13.42 -5.88
C ILE A 660 -30.29 -14.85 -6.42
N THR A 661 -29.32 -15.32 -7.19
CA THR A 661 -29.26 -16.70 -7.70
C THR A 661 -28.47 -17.59 -6.73
N THR A 662 -28.60 -18.92 -6.84
CA THR A 662 -27.90 -19.88 -5.96
C THR A 662 -26.39 -19.62 -5.85
N PRO A 663 -25.64 -19.32 -6.94
CA PRO A 663 -24.22 -19.00 -6.84
C PRO A 663 -23.92 -17.70 -6.08
N LYS A 664 -24.88 -16.78 -5.98
CA LYS A 664 -24.75 -15.52 -5.22
C LYS A 664 -25.06 -15.70 -3.74
N MET A 665 -25.46 -16.90 -3.32
CA MET A 665 -25.72 -17.27 -1.93
C MET A 665 -24.61 -18.20 -1.46
N THR A 666 -23.81 -17.76 -0.48
CA THR A 666 -22.86 -18.66 0.18
C THR A 666 -23.62 -19.65 1.07
N ALA A 667 -23.23 -20.93 1.04
CA ALA A 667 -23.86 -21.96 1.86
C ALA A 667 -23.81 -21.59 3.36
N GLY A 668 -24.94 -21.66 4.06
CA GLY A 668 -25.05 -21.41 5.50
C GLY A 668 -25.13 -19.94 5.92
N THR A 669 -25.09 -18.97 5.00
CA THR A 669 -25.12 -17.54 5.38
C THR A 669 -26.53 -16.98 5.60
N ILE A 670 -27.56 -17.62 5.04
CA ILE A 670 -28.95 -17.34 5.38
C ILE A 670 -29.32 -18.18 6.61
N ASN A 671 -29.13 -17.62 7.81
CA ASN A 671 -29.54 -18.22 9.08
C ASN A 671 -30.94 -17.74 9.49
N GLY A 672 -31.53 -18.37 10.50
CA GLY A 672 -32.87 -18.03 11.01
C GLY A 672 -33.01 -16.55 11.39
N ASP A 673 -31.97 -15.90 11.92
CA ASP A 673 -32.01 -14.47 12.29
C ASP A 673 -32.17 -13.54 11.08
N ARG A 674 -31.75 -14.00 9.89
CA ARG A 674 -31.92 -13.28 8.62
C ARG A 674 -33.28 -13.53 7.98
N ILE A 675 -34.13 -14.36 8.59
CA ILE A 675 -35.48 -14.67 8.14
C ILE A 675 -36.45 -14.20 9.23
N THR A 676 -37.18 -13.12 8.99
CA THR A 676 -38.19 -12.64 9.93
C THR A 676 -39.24 -13.73 10.20
N ALA A 677 -39.55 -13.97 11.47
CA ALA A 677 -40.51 -15.00 11.88
C ALA A 677 -41.86 -14.82 11.16
N GLY A 678 -42.42 -15.92 10.63
CA GLY A 678 -43.70 -15.93 9.91
C GLY A 678 -43.65 -15.54 8.43
N THR A 679 -42.49 -15.13 7.90
CA THR A 679 -42.36 -14.75 6.47
C THR A 679 -42.24 -15.96 5.51
N LEU A 680 -41.87 -17.12 6.05
CA LEU A 680 -41.71 -18.37 5.30
C LEU A 680 -42.89 -19.30 5.65
N ASP A 681 -44.02 -19.10 4.97
CA ASP A 681 -45.21 -19.95 5.10
C ASP A 681 -45.12 -21.21 4.21
N ALA A 682 -46.07 -22.13 4.37
CA ALA A 682 -46.11 -23.36 3.59
C ALA A 682 -46.24 -23.14 2.07
N ALA A 683 -46.81 -22.02 1.61
CA ALA A 683 -46.90 -21.69 0.19
C ALA A 683 -45.58 -21.17 -0.38
N LYS A 684 -44.69 -20.63 0.47
CA LYS A 684 -43.33 -20.21 0.12
C LYS A 684 -42.31 -21.36 0.12
N ILE A 685 -42.68 -22.53 0.64
CA ILE A 685 -41.85 -23.75 0.64
C ILE A 685 -42.36 -24.67 -0.47
N THR A 686 -41.55 -24.89 -1.51
CA THR A 686 -41.90 -25.87 -2.56
C THR A 686 -42.07 -27.26 -1.94
N ALA A 687 -43.11 -28.00 -2.33
CA ALA A 687 -43.36 -29.35 -1.84
C ALA A 687 -42.12 -30.24 -1.98
N GLN A 688 -41.82 -31.03 -0.95
CA GLN A 688 -40.66 -31.94 -0.86
C GLN A 688 -39.26 -31.26 -0.90
N SER A 689 -39.17 -29.92 -0.88
CA SER A 689 -37.87 -29.23 -0.87
C SER A 689 -37.09 -29.43 0.45
N ILE A 690 -37.80 -29.73 1.54
CA ILE A 690 -37.22 -30.14 2.82
C ILE A 690 -37.29 -31.66 2.92
N THR A 691 -36.15 -32.33 2.68
CA THR A 691 -35.96 -33.78 2.81
C THR A 691 -35.30 -34.12 4.15
N ALA A 692 -35.20 -35.41 4.48
CA ALA A 692 -34.51 -35.87 5.68
C ALA A 692 -33.06 -35.36 5.81
N ALA A 693 -32.38 -35.07 4.69
CA ALA A 693 -31.02 -34.53 4.70
C ALA A 693 -30.95 -33.07 5.20
N GLN A 694 -32.02 -32.28 5.03
CA GLN A 694 -32.09 -30.90 5.53
C GLN A 694 -32.56 -30.80 6.98
N ILE A 695 -33.07 -31.89 7.56
CA ILE A 695 -33.50 -31.95 8.96
C ILE A 695 -32.38 -32.59 9.78
N LYS A 696 -31.69 -31.80 10.61
CA LYS A 696 -30.68 -32.33 11.54
C LYS A 696 -31.31 -33.42 12.41
N ALA A 697 -30.57 -34.49 12.71
CA ALA A 697 -30.99 -35.48 13.70
C ALA A 697 -31.36 -34.78 15.02
N LEU A 698 -32.54 -35.09 15.56
CA LEU A 698 -33.14 -34.42 16.72
C LEU A 698 -33.45 -32.92 16.54
N GLY A 699 -33.47 -32.41 15.31
CA GLY A 699 -33.73 -30.99 15.02
C GLY A 699 -35.19 -30.57 15.23
N ILE A 700 -36.13 -31.52 15.18
CA ILE A 700 -37.54 -31.31 15.53
C ILE A 700 -37.80 -31.97 16.89
N THR A 701 -37.70 -31.19 17.95
CA THR A 701 -37.99 -31.57 19.34
C THR A 701 -39.43 -31.27 19.74
N ALA A 702 -39.88 -31.77 20.90
CA ALA A 702 -41.27 -31.60 21.34
C ALA A 702 -41.66 -30.13 21.60
N ASP A 703 -40.70 -29.28 21.98
CA ASP A 703 -40.88 -27.85 22.23
C ASP A 703 -41.00 -27.00 20.95
N VAL A 704 -40.46 -27.48 19.81
CA VAL A 704 -40.64 -26.81 18.51
C VAL A 704 -41.92 -27.23 17.78
N ILE A 705 -42.62 -28.27 18.26
CA ILE A 705 -43.94 -28.68 17.76
C ILE A 705 -45.01 -28.06 18.69
N ALA A 706 -45.80 -27.12 18.18
CA ALA A 706 -46.93 -26.59 18.95
C ALA A 706 -47.91 -27.72 19.34
N ALA A 707 -48.58 -27.57 20.48
CA ALA A 707 -49.57 -28.55 20.93
C ALA A 707 -50.63 -28.78 19.84
N ASN A 708 -50.91 -30.04 19.52
CA ASN A 708 -51.82 -30.46 18.44
C ASN A 708 -51.41 -30.07 17.01
N ALA A 709 -50.15 -29.64 16.79
CA ALA A 709 -49.70 -29.28 15.45
C ALA A 709 -49.66 -30.47 14.49
N ILE A 710 -49.40 -31.69 14.99
CA ILE A 710 -49.50 -32.93 14.22
C ILE A 710 -50.78 -33.65 14.66
N THR A 711 -51.78 -33.64 13.79
CA THR A 711 -53.07 -34.33 14.00
C THR A 711 -53.12 -35.61 13.18
N ALA A 712 -54.08 -36.50 13.46
CA ALA A 712 -54.25 -37.73 12.69
C ALA A 712 -54.43 -37.48 11.17
N ALA A 713 -55.08 -36.37 10.79
CA ALA A 713 -55.25 -35.98 9.39
C ALA A 713 -53.95 -35.52 8.70
N LYS A 714 -52.90 -35.20 9.47
CA LYS A 714 -51.57 -34.81 8.97
C LYS A 714 -50.60 -35.99 8.87
N LEU A 715 -51.05 -37.19 9.24
CA LEU A 715 -50.27 -38.43 9.16
C LEU A 715 -50.89 -39.33 8.10
N ASP A 716 -50.12 -39.66 7.07
CA ASP A 716 -50.54 -40.66 6.10
C ASP A 716 -50.63 -42.06 6.75
N VAL A 717 -51.44 -42.92 6.15
CA VAL A 717 -51.58 -44.32 6.59
C VAL A 717 -50.20 -45.00 6.56
N GLY A 718 -49.75 -45.48 7.71
CA GLY A 718 -48.44 -46.14 7.86
C GLY A 718 -47.26 -45.20 8.09
N ALA A 719 -47.46 -43.89 8.22
CA ALA A 719 -46.39 -42.92 8.48
C ALA A 719 -45.64 -43.19 9.80
N VAL A 720 -46.33 -43.69 10.81
CA VAL A 720 -45.75 -44.14 12.08
C VAL A 720 -45.70 -45.67 12.08
N THR A 721 -44.54 -46.23 11.74
CA THR A 721 -44.31 -47.68 11.76
C THR A 721 -43.80 -48.15 13.13
N ALA A 722 -43.85 -49.47 13.38
CA ALA A 722 -43.33 -50.03 14.64
C ALA A 722 -41.85 -49.70 14.88
N THR A 723 -41.05 -49.58 13.81
CA THR A 723 -39.65 -49.14 13.87
C THR A 723 -39.46 -47.64 14.16
N ALA A 724 -40.48 -46.81 13.90
CA ALA A 724 -40.46 -45.38 14.19
C ALA A 724 -40.79 -45.06 15.67
N LEU A 725 -41.23 -46.06 16.44
CA LEU A 725 -41.53 -45.94 17.85
C LEU A 725 -40.38 -46.53 18.68
N ALA A 726 -39.81 -45.73 19.57
CA ALA A 726 -38.86 -46.25 20.56
C ALA A 726 -39.56 -47.26 21.49
N ALA A 727 -38.80 -48.19 22.06
CA ALA A 727 -39.30 -49.07 23.11
C ALA A 727 -39.96 -48.22 24.21
N ASP A 728 -41.18 -48.58 24.60
CA ASP A 728 -42.00 -47.89 25.61
C ASP A 728 -42.49 -46.48 25.24
N ALA A 729 -42.32 -46.01 23.99
CA ALA A 729 -42.77 -44.68 23.56
C ALA A 729 -44.29 -44.47 23.73
N ILE A 730 -45.08 -45.54 23.64
CA ILE A 730 -46.52 -45.54 23.91
C ILE A 730 -46.75 -46.29 25.22
N THR A 731 -46.85 -45.55 26.33
CA THR A 731 -47.21 -46.14 27.63
C THR A 731 -48.73 -46.24 27.77
N GLY A 732 -49.20 -47.18 28.60
CA GLY A 732 -50.64 -47.33 28.87
C GLY A 732 -51.33 -46.08 29.44
N LYS A 733 -50.57 -45.10 29.95
CA LYS A 733 -51.09 -43.80 30.41
C LYS A 733 -51.52 -42.89 29.24
N THR A 734 -51.02 -43.14 28.03
CA THR A 734 -51.23 -42.30 26.83
C THR A 734 -52.46 -42.74 26.01
N ILE A 735 -52.96 -43.97 26.19
CA ILE A 735 -54.17 -44.48 25.51
C ILE A 735 -55.38 -44.17 26.42
N THR A 736 -55.91 -42.95 26.35
CA THR A 736 -57.03 -42.50 27.19
C THR A 736 -58.39 -42.45 26.47
N GLY A 737 -58.41 -42.66 25.15
CA GLY A 737 -59.63 -42.59 24.32
C GLY A 737 -60.00 -43.92 23.68
N GLY A 738 -60.75 -44.77 24.37
CA GLY A 738 -61.49 -45.89 23.77
C GLY A 738 -60.68 -47.11 23.31
N ALA A 739 -61.40 -48.18 22.95
CA ALA A 739 -60.88 -49.50 22.61
C ALA A 739 -59.83 -49.49 21.49
N ILE A 740 -58.80 -50.34 21.60
CA ILE A 740 -57.86 -50.63 20.50
C ILE A 740 -58.61 -51.50 19.48
N THR A 741 -59.20 -50.90 18.45
CA THR A 741 -59.98 -51.56 17.38
C THR A 741 -59.14 -51.97 16.17
N GLY A 742 -57.86 -52.32 16.37
CA GLY A 742 -57.08 -52.97 15.33
C GLY A 742 -57.64 -54.37 15.04
N ALA A 743 -57.75 -54.76 13.77
CA ALA A 743 -58.25 -56.08 13.35
C ALA A 743 -57.47 -57.27 13.96
N THR A 744 -56.32 -57.00 14.59
CA THR A 744 -55.52 -58.02 15.26
C THR A 744 -54.76 -57.41 16.44
N VAL A 745 -55.10 -57.81 17.68
CA VAL A 745 -54.16 -57.77 18.82
C VAL A 745 -53.36 -59.08 18.75
N THR A 746 -52.44 -59.15 17.78
CA THR A 746 -51.72 -60.41 17.43
C THR A 746 -50.62 -60.79 18.41
N GLY A 747 -50.32 -59.93 19.38
CA GLY A 747 -49.67 -60.35 20.61
C GLY A 747 -50.75 -60.60 21.64
N GLY A 748 -51.41 -61.77 21.62
CA GLY A 748 -52.50 -62.17 22.51
C GLY A 748 -52.11 -62.31 23.98
N VAL A 749 -51.34 -61.35 24.50
CA VAL A 749 -50.72 -61.38 25.83
C VAL A 749 -50.72 -59.98 26.40
N VAL A 750 -51.48 -59.81 27.48
CA VAL A 750 -51.23 -58.74 28.46
C VAL A 750 -50.08 -59.20 29.37
N ARG A 751 -48.88 -58.61 29.20
CA ARG A 751 -47.69 -58.94 30.02
C ARG A 751 -47.62 -58.01 31.22
N THR A 752 -47.66 -58.57 32.43
CA THR A 752 -47.50 -57.80 33.68
C THR A 752 -46.08 -57.84 34.25
N ALA A 753 -45.17 -58.67 33.68
CA ALA A 753 -43.72 -58.67 33.98
C ALA A 753 -42.89 -59.41 32.90
N ALA A 754 -41.57 -59.19 32.87
CA ALA A 754 -40.64 -59.69 31.84
C ALA A 754 -40.41 -61.22 31.86
N SER A 755 -40.77 -61.92 32.94
CA SER A 755 -40.57 -63.38 33.07
C SER A 755 -41.81 -64.17 32.64
N GLY A 756 -41.93 -64.53 31.35
CA GLY A 756 -42.67 -65.71 30.83
C GLY A 756 -44.16 -65.96 31.15
N ARG A 757 -44.74 -65.34 32.18
CA ARG A 757 -46.13 -65.49 32.64
C ARG A 757 -47.03 -64.60 31.80
N ARG A 758 -48.07 -65.19 31.22
CA ARG A 758 -48.90 -64.59 30.18
C ARG A 758 -50.35 -64.97 30.39
N LEU A 759 -51.26 -64.02 30.16
CA LEU A 759 -52.70 -64.25 30.10
C LEU A 759 -53.15 -64.17 28.64
N VAL A 760 -53.75 -65.24 28.11
CA VAL A 760 -54.21 -65.34 26.71
C VAL A 760 -55.71 -65.63 26.69
N MET A 761 -56.50 -64.86 25.95
CA MET A 761 -57.92 -65.17 25.68
C MET A 761 -58.00 -65.91 24.34
N ASP A 762 -58.44 -67.16 24.35
CA ASP A 762 -58.59 -67.97 23.14
C ASP A 762 -60.08 -68.05 22.73
N PRO A 763 -60.49 -67.43 21.61
CA PRO A 763 -61.90 -67.38 21.22
C PRO A 763 -62.37 -68.54 20.32
N ALA A 764 -61.57 -69.58 20.03
CA ALA A 764 -61.99 -70.61 19.06
C ALA A 764 -61.55 -72.06 19.37
N GLY A 765 -62.46 -72.84 19.97
CA GLY A 765 -62.53 -74.30 19.82
C GLY A 765 -63.92 -74.70 19.30
N GLY A 766 -64.02 -75.64 18.36
CA GLY A 766 -65.21 -75.95 17.53
C GLY A 766 -66.52 -76.35 18.23
N PRO A 767 -67.55 -76.79 17.46
CA PRO A 767 -68.92 -76.94 17.97
C PRO A 767 -68.97 -77.93 19.13
N GLY A 768 -69.25 -77.41 20.33
CA GLY A 768 -69.23 -78.16 21.60
C GLY A 768 -68.14 -77.75 22.60
N THR A 769 -67.32 -76.71 22.32
CA THR A 769 -66.36 -76.17 23.30
C THR A 769 -66.49 -74.67 23.47
N SER A 770 -66.44 -74.19 24.71
CA SER A 770 -66.54 -72.77 25.06
C SER A 770 -65.19 -72.06 25.09
N GLY A 771 -65.16 -70.80 24.62
CA GLY A 771 -63.96 -69.95 24.67
C GLY A 771 -63.39 -69.82 26.09
N ALA A 772 -62.06 -69.79 26.21
CA ALA A 772 -61.35 -69.90 27.48
C ALA A 772 -60.25 -68.84 27.65
N LEU A 773 -60.01 -68.46 28.90
CA LEU A 773 -58.86 -67.71 29.35
C LEU A 773 -57.74 -68.68 29.75
N LEU A 774 -56.70 -68.79 28.93
CA LEU A 774 -55.58 -69.68 29.16
C LEU A 774 -54.52 -69.01 30.05
N ILE A 775 -54.11 -69.71 31.10
CA ILE A 775 -53.15 -69.28 32.11
C ILE A 775 -51.91 -70.18 32.01
N TYR A 776 -50.81 -69.61 31.53
CA TYR A 776 -49.54 -70.32 31.39
C TYR A 776 -48.66 -70.11 32.63
N SER A 777 -48.12 -71.21 33.16
CA SER A 777 -47.21 -71.18 34.32
C SER A 777 -45.84 -70.60 33.97
N GLY A 778 -45.43 -70.73 32.69
CA GLY A 778 -44.13 -70.30 32.18
C GLY A 778 -43.00 -71.30 32.47
N HIS A 779 -43.31 -72.51 32.90
CA HIS A 779 -42.34 -73.58 33.16
C HIS A 779 -41.94 -74.29 31.85
N ALA A 780 -40.66 -74.64 31.68
CA ALA A 780 -40.11 -75.15 30.42
C ALA A 780 -40.65 -76.53 29.97
N SER A 781 -41.40 -77.23 30.82
CA SER A 781 -42.00 -78.55 30.53
C SER A 781 -43.53 -78.55 30.61
N GLU A 782 -44.15 -77.37 30.53
CA GLU A 782 -45.61 -77.21 30.48
C GLU A 782 -46.16 -77.79 29.17
N VAL A 783 -47.10 -78.72 29.27
CA VAL A 783 -47.68 -79.44 28.12
C VAL A 783 -49.07 -78.96 27.76
N THR A 784 -49.81 -78.35 28.69
CA THR A 784 -51.14 -77.76 28.45
C THR A 784 -51.42 -76.64 29.46
N PRO A 785 -51.89 -75.46 29.02
CA PRO A 785 -52.17 -74.34 29.93
C PRO A 785 -53.37 -74.62 30.84
N GLY A 786 -53.42 -73.95 31.99
CA GLY A 786 -54.65 -73.87 32.78
C GLY A 786 -55.69 -73.04 32.04
N GLN A 787 -56.97 -73.27 32.27
CA GLN A 787 -58.05 -72.60 31.55
C GLN A 787 -59.12 -72.07 32.50
N ILE A 788 -59.70 -70.91 32.18
CA ILE A 788 -60.98 -70.47 32.75
C ILE A 788 -61.97 -70.33 31.60
N SER A 789 -62.96 -71.20 31.54
CA SER A 789 -63.94 -71.25 30.45
C SER A 789 -65.37 -71.30 31.02
N SER A 790 -66.36 -70.92 30.21
CA SER A 790 -67.78 -70.99 30.60
C SER A 790 -68.55 -71.89 29.64
N ASP A 791 -69.01 -73.04 30.10
CA ASP A 791 -69.70 -74.06 29.28
C ASP A 791 -71.19 -74.16 29.65
N VAL A 792 -72.03 -74.73 28.78
CA VAL A 792 -73.44 -75.01 29.07
C VAL A 792 -73.72 -76.47 28.74
N VAL A 793 -73.91 -77.30 29.77
CA VAL A 793 -74.16 -78.74 29.59
C VAL A 793 -75.66 -79.01 29.57
N ASP A 794 -76.14 -79.73 28.55
CA ASP A 794 -77.50 -80.25 28.49
C ASP A 794 -77.54 -81.64 29.13
N LEU A 795 -78.30 -81.79 30.22
CA LEU A 795 -78.47 -83.06 30.91
C LEU A 795 -79.65 -83.89 30.37
N GLY A 796 -80.28 -83.43 29.29
CA GLY A 796 -81.43 -84.07 28.64
C GLY A 796 -82.78 -83.61 29.19
N GLY A 797 -83.80 -83.61 28.33
CA GLY A 797 -85.15 -83.12 28.66
C GLY A 797 -85.34 -81.60 28.57
N GLY A 798 -84.35 -80.88 27.99
CA GLY A 798 -84.37 -79.41 27.87
C GLY A 798 -83.80 -78.67 29.08
N ASN A 799 -83.04 -79.37 29.95
CA ASN A 799 -82.47 -78.79 31.16
C ASN A 799 -80.99 -78.41 30.92
N LEU A 800 -80.79 -77.19 30.42
CA LEU A 800 -79.46 -76.60 30.15
C LEU A 800 -78.89 -75.95 31.41
N GLN A 801 -77.66 -76.34 31.79
CA GLN A 801 -76.96 -75.77 32.94
C GLN A 801 -75.68 -75.04 32.51
N PRO A 802 -75.63 -73.69 32.60
CA PRO A 802 -74.39 -72.96 32.44
C PRO A 802 -73.46 -73.15 33.64
N GLN A 803 -72.19 -73.42 33.36
CA GLN A 803 -71.11 -73.60 34.33
C GLN A 803 -69.88 -72.78 33.95
N THR A 804 -69.04 -72.46 34.94
CA THR A 804 -67.71 -71.87 34.73
C THR A 804 -66.66 -72.82 35.28
N ILE A 805 -65.73 -73.25 34.44
CA ILE A 805 -64.68 -74.22 34.75
C ILE A 805 -63.36 -73.48 34.98
N VAL A 806 -62.64 -73.80 36.06
CA VAL A 806 -61.29 -73.28 36.36
C VAL A 806 -60.33 -74.47 36.49
N GLU A 807 -59.46 -74.65 35.49
CA GLU A 807 -58.50 -75.76 35.41
C GLU A 807 -57.08 -75.26 35.66
N ALA A 808 -56.32 -75.98 36.50
CA ALA A 808 -54.92 -75.67 36.77
C ALA A 808 -54.00 -76.25 35.66
N PRO A 809 -52.90 -75.57 35.31
CA PRO A 809 -51.95 -76.08 34.30
C PRO A 809 -51.30 -77.40 34.74
N TYR A 810 -51.11 -78.31 33.79
CA TYR A 810 -50.56 -79.65 34.03
C TYR A 810 -49.09 -79.76 33.60
N ILE A 811 -48.28 -80.45 34.41
CA ILE A 811 -46.91 -80.87 34.08
C ILE A 811 -46.77 -82.39 34.26
N SER A 812 -45.93 -83.03 33.44
CA SER A 812 -45.88 -84.50 33.33
C SER A 812 -45.41 -85.24 34.58
N ARG A 813 -44.71 -84.56 35.51
CA ARG A 813 -44.37 -85.07 36.84
C ARG A 813 -44.38 -83.95 37.89
N GLY A 814 -45.54 -83.72 38.50
CA GLY A 814 -45.75 -82.80 39.62
C GLY A 814 -47.24 -82.65 39.94
N THR A 815 -47.58 -82.02 41.08
CA THR A 815 -48.98 -81.78 41.47
C THR A 815 -49.38 -80.38 41.01
N ALA A 816 -50.42 -80.27 40.16
CA ALA A 816 -51.06 -79.00 39.89
C ALA A 816 -51.94 -78.62 41.09
N THR A 817 -51.73 -77.43 41.67
CA THR A 817 -52.52 -76.95 42.83
C THR A 817 -53.16 -75.61 42.51
N LEU A 818 -54.50 -75.55 42.54
CA LEU A 818 -55.27 -74.30 42.56
C LEU A 818 -55.32 -73.76 43.99
N ARG A 819 -54.57 -72.70 44.28
CA ARG A 819 -54.51 -72.08 45.61
C ARG A 819 -55.31 -70.77 45.63
N LEU A 820 -56.40 -70.73 46.39
CA LEU A 820 -57.19 -69.53 46.67
C LEU A 820 -56.76 -68.96 48.03
N ASN A 821 -55.73 -68.12 48.02
CA ASN A 821 -55.14 -67.59 49.25
C ASN A 821 -55.73 -66.21 49.61
N SER A 822 -56.14 -66.03 50.86
CA SER A 822 -56.38 -64.70 51.44
C SER A 822 -55.02 -64.01 51.69
N PRO A 823 -54.84 -62.72 51.35
CA PRO A 823 -53.50 -62.10 51.31
C PRO A 823 -52.89 -61.77 52.67
N ILE A 824 -53.52 -62.15 53.80
CA ILE A 824 -52.99 -61.87 55.14
C ILE A 824 -52.59 -63.16 55.84
N GLN A 825 -51.31 -63.26 56.18
CA GLN A 825 -50.78 -64.26 57.09
C GLN A 825 -51.26 -63.94 58.52
N GLY A 826 -52.16 -64.75 59.07
CA GLY A 826 -52.54 -64.70 60.50
C GLY A 826 -54.00 -64.38 60.85
N VAL A 827 -54.93 -64.31 59.88
CA VAL A 827 -56.37 -64.15 60.15
C VAL A 827 -57.22 -65.14 59.35
N ASP A 828 -58.18 -65.77 60.02
CA ASP A 828 -59.22 -66.58 59.42
C ASP A 828 -60.07 -65.75 58.46
N GLY A 829 -60.15 -66.14 57.19
CA GLY A 829 -61.04 -65.47 56.25
C GLY A 829 -60.86 -65.89 54.80
N GLY A 830 -61.68 -66.85 54.36
CA GLY A 830 -61.87 -67.23 52.96
C GLY A 830 -62.43 -68.64 52.83
N ARG A 831 -63.70 -68.85 53.19
CA ARG A 831 -64.37 -70.16 53.18
C ARG A 831 -64.62 -70.58 51.71
N VAL A 832 -63.82 -71.51 51.21
CA VAL A 832 -64.04 -72.20 49.92
C VAL A 832 -64.99 -73.38 50.18
N ARG A 833 -66.16 -73.37 49.54
CA ARG A 833 -67.19 -74.42 49.66
C ARG A 833 -66.88 -75.54 48.66
N ILE A 834 -66.54 -76.73 49.16
CA ILE A 834 -66.41 -77.95 48.36
C ILE A 834 -67.57 -78.86 48.79
N GLU A 835 -68.55 -79.05 47.91
CA GLU A 835 -69.67 -79.97 48.10
C GLU A 835 -69.57 -81.07 47.03
N ALA A 836 -69.50 -82.32 47.47
CA ALA A 836 -69.69 -83.48 46.61
C ALA A 836 -71.08 -84.04 46.92
N THR A 837 -71.89 -84.24 45.88
CA THR A 837 -73.18 -84.90 45.98
C THR A 837 -73.15 -86.10 45.06
N ASP A 838 -73.16 -87.31 45.59
CA ASP A 838 -73.72 -88.45 44.89
C ASP A 838 -74.99 -88.90 45.60
N ASN A 839 -75.98 -89.30 44.79
CA ASN A 839 -77.21 -89.89 45.26
C ASN A 839 -76.86 -91.28 45.82
N LEU A 840 -76.91 -91.47 47.14
CA LEU A 840 -77.37 -92.67 47.88
C LEU A 840 -77.03 -92.54 49.38
N ASP A 841 -78.07 -92.50 50.22
CA ASP A 841 -78.14 -92.61 51.69
C ASP A 841 -76.85 -92.64 52.55
N GLY A 842 -76.60 -91.53 53.29
CA GLY A 842 -75.85 -91.52 54.56
C GLY A 842 -74.53 -90.73 54.56
N THR A 843 -74.59 -89.44 54.94
CA THR A 843 -73.46 -88.50 55.01
C THR A 843 -72.47 -88.82 56.14
N ALA A 844 -71.17 -88.91 55.81
CA ALA A 844 -70.06 -88.81 56.77
C ALA A 844 -69.27 -87.51 56.51
N TYR A 845 -69.30 -86.59 57.48
CA TYR A 845 -68.58 -85.32 57.44
C TYR A 845 -67.17 -85.47 57.99
N THR A 846 -66.18 -84.88 57.33
CA THR A 846 -64.85 -84.67 57.90
C THR A 846 -64.59 -83.16 57.99
N PHE A 847 -64.87 -82.57 59.15
CA PHE A 847 -64.58 -81.16 59.42
C PHE A 847 -63.26 -81.01 60.18
N TRP A 848 -62.38 -80.17 59.64
CA TRP A 848 -61.26 -79.60 60.37
C TRP A 848 -61.71 -78.23 60.84
N GLU A 849 -62.14 -78.12 62.09
CA GLU A 849 -62.40 -76.83 62.72
C GLU A 849 -61.43 -76.64 63.88
N ALA A 850 -60.43 -75.78 63.67
CA ALA A 850 -59.68 -75.19 64.77
C ALA A 850 -60.47 -73.97 65.28
N ALA A 851 -61.65 -74.19 65.85
CA ALA A 851 -62.39 -73.15 66.56
C ALA A 851 -62.24 -73.36 68.07
N LYS A 852 -61.66 -72.38 68.75
CA LYS A 852 -61.61 -72.29 70.22
C LYS A 852 -62.99 -71.89 70.72
N ASP A 853 -63.64 -72.72 71.53
CA ASP A 853 -64.84 -72.29 72.24
C ASP A 853 -64.52 -71.72 73.62
N THR A 854 -65.53 -71.06 74.18
CA THR A 854 -65.43 -69.77 74.87
C THR A 854 -64.69 -69.76 76.18
N ASN A 855 -64.17 -70.89 76.61
CA ASN A 855 -63.23 -70.90 77.69
C ASN A 855 -61.98 -71.88 77.52
N GLY A 856 -61.78 -72.65 76.41
CA GLY A 856 -60.41 -73.04 75.96
C GLY A 856 -59.85 -74.46 76.15
N THR A 857 -60.56 -75.50 75.71
CA THR A 857 -59.95 -76.83 75.44
C THR A 857 -60.44 -77.43 74.10
N SER A 858 -59.90 -78.56 73.62
CA SER A 858 -60.24 -79.15 72.30
C SER A 858 -60.73 -80.60 72.39
N ARG A 859 -61.75 -80.96 71.59
CA ARG A 859 -62.37 -82.29 71.48
C ARG A 859 -62.24 -82.87 70.08
N VAL A 860 -61.80 -84.13 69.97
CA VAL A 860 -61.82 -84.94 68.74
C VAL A 860 -62.91 -86.01 68.88
N VAL A 861 -63.93 -86.02 68.02
CA VAL A 861 -64.88 -87.16 67.89
C VAL A 861 -65.15 -87.42 66.41
N SER A 862 -64.80 -88.62 65.96
CA SER A 862 -65.04 -89.18 64.62
C SER A 862 -66.32 -90.02 64.63
N TYR A 863 -67.17 -89.89 63.60
CA TYR A 863 -68.34 -90.75 63.39
C TYR A 863 -68.21 -91.52 62.06
N ALA A 864 -68.32 -92.84 62.10
CA ALA A 864 -68.56 -93.68 60.93
C ALA A 864 -69.97 -94.29 61.07
N SER A 865 -70.84 -94.04 60.10
CA SER A 865 -72.12 -94.73 59.97
C SER A 865 -72.22 -95.31 58.56
N ASN A 866 -72.30 -96.63 58.45
CA ASN A 866 -72.77 -97.31 57.25
C ASN A 866 -74.22 -97.70 57.51
N GLY A 867 -75.14 -97.38 56.59
CA GLY A 867 -76.55 -97.72 56.74
C GLY A 867 -76.75 -99.23 56.82
N SER A 868 -77.22 -99.72 57.97
CA SER A 868 -78.21 -100.81 58.18
C SER A 868 -78.05 -101.49 59.56
N GLY A 869 -79.06 -101.32 60.43
CA GLY A 869 -79.41 -102.18 61.59
C GLY A 869 -78.38 -102.49 62.70
N GLY A 870 -78.56 -101.89 63.90
CA GLY A 870 -78.14 -102.45 65.19
C GLY A 870 -76.87 -101.92 65.86
N GLY A 871 -77.03 -101.03 66.87
CA GLY A 871 -76.13 -100.83 68.03
C GLY A 871 -74.68 -100.37 67.81
N GLY A 872 -74.45 -99.06 67.65
CA GLY A 872 -73.11 -98.43 67.71
C GLY A 872 -72.93 -97.55 68.96
N GLY A 873 -71.85 -97.76 69.73
CA GLY A 873 -71.43 -96.90 70.84
C GLY A 873 -70.33 -95.89 70.43
N PHE A 874 -70.28 -94.72 71.09
CA PHE A 874 -69.39 -93.59 70.78
C PHE A 874 -68.60 -93.11 72.02
N THR A 875 -67.49 -92.40 71.84
CA THR A 875 -66.69 -91.78 72.91
C THR A 875 -66.70 -90.25 72.77
N ASN A 876 -66.91 -89.50 73.87
CA ASN A 876 -67.18 -88.05 73.88
C ASN A 876 -66.19 -87.31 74.82
N VAL A 877 -65.41 -86.36 74.32
CA VAL A 877 -64.34 -85.60 75.06
C VAL A 877 -64.66 -84.08 75.25
N GLU A 878 -65.70 -83.66 75.98
CA GLU A 878 -66.22 -82.28 75.85
C GLU A 878 -65.46 -81.18 76.57
N VAL A 879 -65.29 -80.07 75.85
CA VAL A 879 -64.74 -78.82 76.33
C VAL A 879 -65.92 -77.88 76.41
N ARG A 880 -66.22 -77.32 77.59
CA ARG A 880 -67.21 -76.25 77.67
C ARG A 880 -66.50 -75.06 78.24
N GLY A 881 -65.73 -74.50 77.35
CA GLY A 881 -64.76 -73.51 77.68
C GLY A 881 -63.68 -73.88 78.71
N SER A 882 -63.43 -73.09 79.78
CA SER A 882 -62.18 -72.95 80.57
C SER A 882 -61.95 -74.04 81.55
N GLY A 883 -62.76 -75.09 81.42
CA GLY A 883 -62.29 -76.43 81.67
C GLY A 883 -62.96 -77.41 80.72
N LEU A 884 -62.14 -78.35 80.25
CA LEU A 884 -62.50 -79.67 79.73
C LEU A 884 -62.63 -80.63 80.92
N HIS A 885 -63.66 -81.49 80.96
CA HIS A 885 -63.41 -82.83 81.48
C HIS A 885 -64.41 -83.96 81.16
N ILE A 886 -63.91 -85.18 81.37
CA ILE A 886 -64.28 -86.51 80.88
C ILE A 886 -65.66 -87.02 81.33
N ASP A 887 -66.30 -87.80 80.46
CA ASP A 887 -67.11 -88.99 80.82
C ASP A 887 -66.33 -90.20 80.20
N VAL A 888 -66.17 -91.38 80.82
CA VAL A 888 -67.26 -92.23 81.30
C VAL A 888 -66.81 -93.25 82.36
N ASN A 889 -67.62 -93.39 83.43
CA ASN A 889 -67.68 -94.53 84.37
C ASN A 889 -66.63 -94.63 85.53
N ALA A 890 -66.67 -93.68 86.50
CA ALA A 890 -66.41 -93.94 87.93
C ALA A 890 -67.22 -92.97 88.82
N LYS A 891 -67.59 -93.42 90.02
CA LYS A 891 -68.89 -93.15 90.67
C LYS A 891 -69.01 -91.94 91.61
N ASN A 892 -68.13 -90.93 91.60
CA ASN A 892 -68.34 -89.69 92.37
C ASN A 892 -67.79 -88.47 91.63
N LEU A 893 -68.63 -87.42 91.54
CA LEU A 893 -68.27 -86.05 91.15
C LEU A 893 -68.46 -85.18 92.40
N ASP A 894 -67.36 -84.76 93.01
CA ASP A 894 -67.36 -83.95 94.24
C ASP A 894 -67.06 -82.49 93.91
N PHE A 895 -68.02 -81.60 94.16
CA PHE A 895 -67.91 -80.14 93.92
C PHE A 895 -67.72 -79.37 95.24
N THR A 896 -67.06 -79.99 96.22
CA THR A 896 -66.87 -79.47 97.58
C THR A 896 -65.68 -78.52 97.73
N GLU A 897 -64.85 -78.33 96.70
CA GLU A 897 -63.87 -77.21 96.60
C GLU A 897 -64.44 -76.00 95.83
N LEU A 898 -65.71 -75.67 96.13
CA LEU A 898 -66.23 -74.29 96.06
C LEU A 898 -65.18 -73.32 96.62
N GLY A 899 -64.94 -72.17 95.97
CA GLY A 899 -63.97 -71.25 96.56
C GLY A 899 -63.95 -69.77 96.17
N GLY A 900 -64.38 -69.33 94.99
CA GLY A 900 -64.48 -67.88 94.75
C GLY A 900 -64.41 -67.38 93.31
N LEU A 901 -65.26 -66.39 93.02
CA LEU A 901 -64.90 -65.26 92.18
C LEU A 901 -63.81 -64.48 92.94
N VAL A 902 -62.57 -64.64 92.47
CA VAL A 902 -61.39 -63.92 92.98
C VAL A 902 -61.11 -62.75 92.04
N VAL A 903 -61.46 -61.55 92.51
CA VAL A 903 -60.64 -60.35 92.33
C VAL A 903 -60.03 -60.08 93.70
N ASP A 904 -58.87 -60.68 94.00
CA ASP A 904 -58.05 -60.40 95.21
C ASP A 904 -56.76 -61.24 95.11
N THR A 905 -55.60 -60.67 94.77
CA THR A 905 -54.58 -59.95 95.60
C THR A 905 -53.36 -60.80 95.91
N GLY A 906 -52.20 -60.17 95.67
CA GLY A 906 -50.88 -60.69 96.00
C GLY A 906 -49.73 -59.83 95.47
N ALA A 907 -49.73 -58.52 95.76
CA ALA A 907 -48.72 -57.49 95.45
C ALA A 907 -48.68 -56.96 93.98
N SER A 908 -48.77 -55.67 93.65
CA SER A 908 -48.51 -54.36 94.27
C SER A 908 -47.09 -53.79 94.07
N VAL A 909 -47.08 -52.48 93.74
CA VAL A 909 -46.01 -51.47 93.71
C VAL A 909 -45.18 -51.36 92.43
N ALA A 910 -45.05 -50.18 91.81
CA ALA A 910 -45.84 -48.94 91.85
C ALA A 910 -45.36 -47.99 90.76
N GLY A 911 -46.29 -47.24 90.17
CA GLY A 911 -46.01 -45.94 89.58
C GLY A 911 -46.48 -45.81 88.13
N VAL A 912 -47.62 -45.14 87.95
CA VAL A 912 -48.05 -44.60 86.66
C VAL A 912 -47.42 -43.21 86.53
N LEU A 913 -46.44 -43.05 85.64
CA LEU A 913 -45.90 -41.75 85.24
C LEU A 913 -47.01 -40.96 84.54
N THR A 914 -47.45 -39.86 85.15
CA THR A 914 -48.52 -39.00 84.60
C THR A 914 -47.94 -37.75 83.96
N ALA A 915 -48.70 -37.07 83.10
CA ALA A 915 -48.26 -35.92 82.31
C ALA A 915 -47.74 -34.73 83.16
N GLY A 916 -48.07 -34.66 84.46
CA GLY A 916 -47.55 -33.62 85.38
C GLY A 916 -46.19 -33.93 86.00
N SER A 917 -45.65 -35.14 85.82
CA SER A 917 -44.44 -35.62 86.48
C SER A 917 -43.14 -35.41 85.67
N ILE A 918 -43.22 -34.79 84.49
CA ILE A 918 -42.06 -34.48 83.63
C ILE A 918 -42.20 -33.11 82.94
N VAL A 919 -41.15 -32.28 82.97
CA VAL A 919 -41.12 -30.96 82.32
C VAL A 919 -39.76 -30.70 81.68
N THR A 920 -39.72 -30.08 80.50
CA THR A 920 -38.48 -29.76 79.76
C THR A 920 -38.45 -28.31 79.27
N GLY A 921 -37.27 -27.74 79.02
CA GLY A 921 -37.14 -26.43 78.38
C GLY A 921 -35.71 -26.09 77.94
N ARG A 922 -35.53 -24.89 77.37
CA ARG A 922 -34.24 -24.36 76.90
C ARG A 922 -34.03 -22.93 77.37
N VAL A 923 -32.82 -22.56 77.78
CA VAL A 923 -32.43 -21.18 78.08
C VAL A 923 -31.14 -20.81 77.35
N THR A 924 -30.98 -19.54 76.95
CA THR A 924 -29.72 -19.03 76.38
C THR A 924 -28.98 -18.22 77.43
N ILE A 925 -27.73 -18.58 77.71
CA ILE A 925 -26.90 -17.92 78.72
C ILE A 925 -25.67 -17.28 78.05
N THR A 926 -25.42 -16.00 78.32
CA THR A 926 -24.23 -15.27 77.85
C THR A 926 -23.27 -15.06 79.02
N PRO A 927 -22.09 -15.71 79.03
CA PRO A 927 -21.14 -15.56 80.14
C PRO A 927 -20.63 -14.13 80.32
N SER A 928 -20.58 -13.63 81.56
CA SER A 928 -20.10 -12.28 81.87
C SER A 928 -18.57 -12.14 81.76
N ALA A 929 -17.85 -13.25 81.87
CA ALA A 929 -16.41 -13.37 81.67
C ALA A 929 -16.03 -14.82 81.29
N ALA A 930 -14.86 -14.99 80.67
CA ALA A 930 -14.32 -16.32 80.35
C ALA A 930 -13.98 -17.12 81.63
N ASN A 931 -14.24 -18.42 81.60
CA ASN A 931 -14.05 -19.42 82.66
C ASN A 931 -14.84 -19.18 83.96
N THR A 932 -15.83 -18.31 83.91
CA THR A 932 -16.73 -18.05 85.05
C THR A 932 -18.07 -18.75 84.83
N PRO A 933 -18.55 -19.60 85.75
CA PRO A 933 -19.88 -20.17 85.68
C PRO A 933 -20.93 -19.06 85.68
N THR A 934 -21.74 -19.01 84.62
CA THR A 934 -22.85 -18.05 84.50
C THR A 934 -24.16 -18.82 84.49
N SER A 935 -25.13 -18.36 85.28
CA SER A 935 -26.39 -19.05 85.49
C SER A 935 -27.61 -18.22 85.11
N VAL A 936 -28.66 -18.88 84.67
CA VAL A 936 -30.01 -18.32 84.49
C VAL A 936 -30.98 -19.15 85.32
N VAL A 937 -31.83 -18.48 86.09
CA VAL A 937 -32.89 -19.13 86.86
C VAL A 937 -34.12 -19.28 85.96
N VAL A 938 -34.65 -20.50 85.89
CA VAL A 938 -35.93 -20.83 85.27
C VAL A 938 -36.98 -20.94 86.36
N THR A 939 -38.05 -20.16 86.24
CA THR A 939 -39.16 -20.12 87.19
C THR A 939 -40.49 -20.39 86.48
N GLY A 940 -41.52 -20.75 87.25
CA GLY A 940 -42.89 -20.93 86.75
C GLY A 940 -43.22 -22.34 86.26
N LEU A 941 -42.45 -23.34 86.70
CA LEU A 941 -42.75 -24.75 86.42
C LEU A 941 -43.83 -25.27 87.38
N ASN A 942 -44.47 -26.39 87.02
CA ASN A 942 -45.45 -27.07 87.90
C ASN A 942 -45.26 -28.58 87.84
N VAL A 943 -44.11 -29.06 88.30
CA VAL A 943 -43.78 -30.49 88.32
C VAL A 943 -44.42 -31.15 89.54
N GLN A 944 -45.21 -32.20 89.33
CA GLN A 944 -45.91 -32.93 90.39
C GLN A 944 -45.11 -34.17 90.83
N GLY A 945 -44.55 -34.12 92.04
CA GLY A 945 -43.91 -35.26 92.72
C GLY A 945 -42.93 -34.81 93.82
N ALA A 946 -42.57 -35.72 94.72
CA ALA A 946 -41.81 -35.38 95.92
C ALA A 946 -40.29 -35.41 95.68
N THR A 947 -39.80 -36.32 94.83
CA THR A 947 -38.38 -36.40 94.48
C THR A 947 -38.17 -35.96 93.05
N ILE A 948 -37.52 -34.82 92.85
CA ILE A 948 -37.32 -34.22 91.53
C ILE A 948 -35.85 -34.33 91.14
N ARG A 949 -35.58 -34.89 89.96
CA ARG A 949 -34.23 -35.01 89.37
C ARG A 949 -34.15 -34.17 88.12
N GLY A 950 -33.05 -33.43 87.97
CA GLY A 950 -32.83 -32.51 86.86
C GLY A 950 -31.59 -32.83 86.05
N PHE A 951 -31.69 -32.63 84.73
CA PHE A 951 -30.64 -32.88 83.76
C PHE A 951 -30.50 -31.66 82.85
N ALA A 952 -29.28 -31.31 82.41
CA ALA A 952 -29.06 -30.32 81.36
C ALA A 952 -27.93 -30.69 80.42
N THR A 953 -28.05 -30.21 79.18
CA THR A 953 -27.03 -30.32 78.14
C THR A 953 -26.88 -28.99 77.39
N ALA A 954 -25.66 -28.62 77.04
CA ALA A 954 -25.43 -27.45 76.20
C ALA A 954 -25.75 -27.79 74.74
N SER A 955 -26.40 -26.86 74.03
CA SER A 955 -26.67 -26.91 72.60
C SER A 955 -25.91 -25.77 71.92
N THR A 956 -24.83 -26.11 71.21
CA THR A 956 -24.00 -25.14 70.48
C THR A 956 -23.60 -25.68 69.11
N THR A 957 -23.52 -24.79 68.12
CA THR A 957 -23.16 -25.11 66.73
C THR A 957 -21.68 -24.83 66.42
N ALA A 958 -20.89 -24.38 67.39
CA ALA A 958 -19.45 -24.19 67.21
C ALA A 958 -18.69 -25.51 67.41
N PRO A 959 -17.94 -26.02 66.41
CA PRO A 959 -17.01 -27.14 66.57
C PRO A 959 -15.73 -26.61 67.25
N GLY A 960 -15.42 -27.09 68.45
CA GLY A 960 -14.31 -26.56 69.25
C GLY A 960 -14.72 -26.26 70.69
N THR A 961 -13.84 -26.62 71.62
CA THR A 961 -14.03 -26.93 73.04
C THR A 961 -14.28 -25.75 73.98
N ALA A 962 -15.23 -24.86 73.65
CA ALA A 962 -15.44 -23.65 74.44
C ALA A 962 -16.42 -23.78 75.62
N VAL A 963 -17.22 -24.86 75.76
CA VAL A 963 -18.04 -25.14 76.97
C VAL A 963 -17.29 -26.13 77.85
N THR A 964 -16.93 -25.72 79.07
CA THR A 964 -16.17 -26.55 80.02
C THR A 964 -17.04 -27.11 81.16
N GLY A 965 -18.28 -26.64 81.29
CA GLY A 965 -19.25 -27.19 82.22
C GLY A 965 -20.67 -26.72 81.91
N VAL A 966 -21.63 -27.62 82.11
CA VAL A 966 -23.07 -27.33 82.03
C VAL A 966 -23.79 -28.14 83.10
N GLY A 967 -24.84 -27.57 83.69
CA GLY A 967 -25.62 -28.30 84.68
C GLY A 967 -26.84 -27.54 85.17
N VAL A 968 -27.55 -28.20 86.08
CA VAL A 968 -28.68 -27.62 86.79
C VAL A 968 -28.45 -27.74 88.29
N THR A 969 -28.91 -26.74 89.03
CA THR A 969 -28.85 -26.66 90.48
C THR A 969 -30.14 -26.06 91.01
N SER A 970 -30.35 -26.16 92.33
CA SER A 970 -31.53 -25.58 92.98
C SER A 970 -32.86 -26.05 92.37
N ILE A 971 -32.95 -27.35 92.07
CA ILE A 971 -34.11 -27.97 91.45
C ILE A 971 -35.27 -28.02 92.44
N SER A 972 -36.46 -27.64 91.98
CA SER A 972 -37.71 -27.70 92.72
C SER A 972 -38.89 -27.96 91.78
N SER A 973 -40.10 -28.13 92.33
CA SER A 973 -41.32 -28.30 91.53
C SER A 973 -41.70 -27.05 90.72
N THR A 974 -41.16 -25.89 91.10
CA THR A 974 -41.53 -24.59 90.53
C THR A 974 -40.43 -23.94 89.70
N GLY A 975 -39.22 -24.49 89.69
CA GLY A 975 -38.10 -23.93 88.96
C GLY A 975 -36.79 -24.67 89.18
N LEU A 976 -35.77 -24.23 88.44
CA LEU A 976 -34.38 -24.67 88.57
C LEU A 976 -33.43 -23.55 88.17
N THR A 977 -32.16 -23.68 88.54
CA THR A 977 -31.09 -22.82 88.00
C THR A 977 -30.29 -23.61 86.98
N VAL A 978 -30.14 -23.08 85.78
CA VAL A 978 -29.32 -23.66 84.71
C VAL A 978 -28.04 -22.87 84.60
N TRP A 979 -26.88 -23.51 84.50
CA TRP A 979 -25.60 -22.82 84.41
C TRP A 979 -24.71 -23.40 83.32
N VAL A 980 -23.86 -22.54 82.75
CA VAL A 980 -22.85 -22.90 81.77
C VAL A 980 -21.53 -22.18 82.08
N THR A 981 -20.42 -22.86 81.90
CA THR A 981 -19.06 -22.29 81.99
C THR A 981 -18.41 -22.39 80.61
N ARG A 982 -17.82 -21.28 80.15
CA ARG A 982 -17.17 -21.23 78.84
C ARG A 982 -15.83 -20.55 78.87
N THR A 983 -14.93 -20.93 77.97
CA THR A 983 -13.64 -20.25 77.76
C THR A 983 -13.78 -18.89 77.07
N ASN A 984 -14.99 -18.51 76.64
CA ASN A 984 -15.33 -17.23 76.00
C ASN A 984 -16.72 -16.72 76.44
N THR A 985 -17.12 -15.54 76.00
CA THR A 985 -18.40 -14.89 76.35
C THR A 985 -19.52 -15.12 75.33
N THR A 986 -19.43 -16.17 74.51
CA THR A 986 -20.46 -16.48 73.50
C THR A 986 -21.74 -17.02 74.14
N ALA A 987 -22.88 -16.46 73.74
CA ALA A 987 -24.21 -16.95 74.13
C ALA A 987 -24.38 -18.44 73.81
N THR A 988 -24.90 -19.23 74.75
CA THR A 988 -25.06 -20.69 74.61
C THR A 988 -26.44 -21.14 75.06
N GLY A 989 -27.14 -21.87 74.21
CA GLY A 989 -28.37 -22.56 74.59
C GLY A 989 -28.07 -23.74 75.52
N VAL A 990 -28.85 -23.91 76.57
CA VAL A 990 -28.81 -25.06 77.47
C VAL A 990 -30.22 -25.65 77.55
N ASP A 991 -30.36 -26.89 77.08
CA ASP A 991 -31.57 -27.70 77.21
C ASP A 991 -31.60 -28.39 78.58
N TRP A 992 -32.75 -28.42 79.23
CA TRP A 992 -32.92 -29.02 80.55
C TRP A 992 -34.23 -29.82 80.67
N MET A 993 -34.25 -30.78 81.60
CA MET A 993 -35.40 -31.63 81.91
C MET A 993 -35.49 -31.91 83.42
N LEU A 994 -36.72 -31.95 83.96
CA LEU A 994 -37.06 -32.41 85.31
C LEU A 994 -37.98 -33.63 85.24
N ILE A 995 -37.71 -34.65 86.07
CA ILE A 995 -38.59 -35.82 86.28
C ILE A 995 -38.87 -35.94 87.78
N ALA A 996 -40.14 -36.17 88.12
CA ALA A 996 -40.58 -36.39 89.49
C ALA A 996 -41.21 -37.77 89.67
N SER A 997 -40.88 -38.39 90.80
CA SER A 997 -41.52 -39.62 91.31
C SER A 997 -42.15 -39.37 92.68
#